data_AF-A0AAJ7WQV5-F1
#
_entry.id   AF-A0AAJ7WQV5-F1
#
_cell.length_a   1.000
_cell.length_b   1.000
_cell.length_c   1.000
_cell.angle_alpha   90.00
_cell.angle_beta   90.00
_cell.angle_gamma   90.00
#
_symmetry.space_group_name_H-M   'P 1'
#
loop_
_entity.id
_entity.type
_entity.pdbx_description
1 polymer ?
#
loop_
_entity_poly.entity_id
_entity_poly.type
_entity_poly.pdbx_seq_one_letter_code
_entity_poly.pdbx_strand_id
1 'polypeptide(L)'
;MAASAAPALWGEVKRSGDPGRTLRILNRILQDSKEDVTALHCKVVCLIQQGNFKEALHLINNNSKLLTADVIAFEKAYCEYRLNRIDGALKTIESASQQTNKLKELLGQVLYRLERYEDCLAVYRDLIRNSQDDYDEERMTNLSAAYAAVAMWTDSAACDNDFGFAEESYEQCYNMACALLGQGKLLEAMQKLEKAQELCRQSLSEDPDVTEDDIQMELATIHCQEAFIHQKLGRHDEALHLYSQVVKSRPSDIGLLAVAANNIVTINKDQNVFDSKKKIKLTLAEGVENKLTKLQLQALSFNRALLCMHTSQVEQCQKMVLSLKNQWPDHPLPPLILAAQYVREKKQEKAIQALEDFCNQHGDSIPEIEFTIAQLYLCQGHFAKACEKLKSIEKFRFCPGIVSALVTLHTHEENIDEAIDILNGAIDWYKKHEPHSTVHLRLMREAAQFKLRHGRQKDAVNDLEQLWRQDPLDVKNLAQLISAYSQVDARKAKELSQHLPAVDATALHVDVDALESPHGLAFVRRKAVRQAITAAAETQKQHVKEQRQGDLKKKKKKKGKLPKNCEELTEGGPDPERWLPMRERSYYRGRKKSKKKDGAVGRGTQGATAGAMAELDASKRLASPPASPQPGAASSASEPVPPRQQKPTAAAAAATASKKKAKKKKGKSNW
;
A
#
# COMPACT_ATOMS: atom_id res chain seq x y z
N MET A 1 18.99 -70.59 -15.38
CA MET A 1 18.57 -69.23 -15.78
C MET A 1 17.74 -68.66 -14.65
N ALA A 2 18.12 -67.52 -14.07
CA ALA A 2 17.22 -66.81 -13.16
C ALA A 2 16.18 -66.09 -14.02
N ALA A 3 14.89 -66.27 -13.74
CA ALA A 3 13.85 -65.50 -14.40
C ALA A 3 14.02 -64.02 -14.01
N SER A 4 14.03 -63.11 -14.99
CA SER A 4 14.12 -61.67 -14.71
C SER A 4 12.95 -61.25 -13.82
N ALA A 5 13.26 -60.65 -12.66
CA ALA A 5 12.25 -60.15 -11.74
C ALA A 5 11.57 -58.86 -12.26
N ALA A 6 12.08 -58.27 -13.35
CA ALA A 6 11.63 -56.98 -13.87
C ALA A 6 10.12 -56.89 -14.14
N PRO A 7 9.43 -57.88 -14.76
CA PRO A 7 7.98 -57.79 -14.98
C PRO A 7 7.17 -57.74 -13.68
N ALA A 8 7.62 -58.45 -12.64
CA ALA A 8 6.99 -58.43 -11.32
C ALA A 8 7.21 -57.07 -10.62
N LEU A 9 8.43 -56.53 -10.68
CA LEU A 9 8.77 -55.20 -10.14
C LEU A 9 7.99 -54.08 -10.84
N TRP A 10 7.86 -54.11 -12.16
CA TRP A 10 7.00 -53.18 -12.92
C TRP A 10 5.52 -53.32 -12.55
N GLY A 11 5.05 -54.54 -12.24
CA GLY A 11 3.72 -54.78 -11.67
C GLY A 11 3.54 -54.26 -10.24
N GLU A 12 4.60 -54.13 -9.45
CA GLU A 12 4.57 -53.43 -8.16
C GLU A 12 4.57 -51.90 -8.32
N VAL A 13 5.38 -51.34 -9.24
CA VAL A 13 5.38 -49.89 -9.57
C VAL A 13 3.97 -49.40 -9.88
N LYS A 14 3.25 -50.09 -10.79
CA LYS A 14 1.87 -49.73 -11.18
C LYS A 14 0.84 -49.78 -10.04
N ARG A 15 1.11 -50.54 -8.97
CA ARG A 15 0.22 -50.69 -7.80
C ARG A 15 0.65 -49.85 -6.59
N SER A 16 1.83 -49.23 -6.65
CA SER A 16 2.48 -48.67 -5.47
C SER A 16 1.75 -47.45 -4.90
N GLY A 17 1.26 -46.55 -5.77
CA GLY A 17 0.54 -45.32 -5.42
C GLY A 17 1.39 -44.25 -4.72
N ASP A 18 2.14 -44.64 -3.70
CA ASP A 18 3.11 -43.85 -2.97
C ASP A 18 4.42 -43.66 -3.77
N PRO A 19 4.88 -42.42 -4.03
CA PRO A 19 6.16 -42.15 -4.68
C PRO A 19 7.37 -42.75 -3.94
N GLY A 20 7.36 -42.82 -2.60
CA GLY A 20 8.51 -43.29 -1.81
C GLY A 20 8.73 -44.81 -1.85
N ARG A 21 7.64 -45.59 -1.86
CA ARG A 21 7.66 -47.02 -2.17
C ARG A 21 8.02 -47.26 -3.64
N THR A 22 7.48 -46.47 -4.56
CA THR A 22 7.78 -46.58 -6.00
C THR A 22 9.27 -46.39 -6.27
N LEU A 23 9.88 -45.36 -5.69
CA LEU A 23 11.31 -45.07 -5.83
C LEU A 23 12.22 -46.20 -5.30
N ARG A 24 11.82 -46.89 -4.22
CA ARG A 24 12.53 -48.09 -3.72
C ARG A 24 12.46 -49.26 -4.70
N ILE A 25 11.33 -49.46 -5.39
CA ILE A 25 11.17 -50.51 -6.41
C ILE A 25 11.98 -50.15 -7.66
N LEU A 26 11.90 -48.91 -8.13
CA LEU A 26 12.67 -48.40 -9.28
C LEU A 26 14.18 -48.51 -9.06
N ASN A 27 14.68 -48.26 -7.84
CA ASN A 27 16.08 -48.48 -7.51
C ASN A 27 16.53 -49.95 -7.65
N ARG A 28 15.63 -50.93 -7.46
CA ARG A 28 15.93 -52.36 -7.70
C ARG A 28 15.94 -52.67 -9.21
N ILE A 29 14.99 -52.12 -9.98
CA ILE A 29 14.99 -52.24 -11.44
C ILE A 29 16.28 -51.66 -12.04
N LEU A 30 16.71 -50.48 -11.56
CA LEU A 30 17.95 -49.82 -11.99
C LEU A 30 19.24 -50.48 -11.49
N GLN A 31 19.19 -51.41 -10.52
CA GLN A 31 20.34 -52.25 -10.16
C GLN A 31 20.58 -53.32 -11.25
N ASP A 32 19.51 -53.94 -11.72
CA ASP A 32 19.54 -54.98 -12.76
C ASP A 32 19.65 -54.40 -14.19
N SER A 33 19.13 -53.19 -14.42
CA SER A 33 19.07 -52.53 -15.73
C SER A 33 19.32 -51.03 -15.62
N LYS A 34 20.60 -50.66 -15.47
CA LYS A 34 21.06 -49.27 -15.21
C LYS A 34 20.68 -48.25 -16.29
N GLU A 35 20.49 -48.71 -17.53
CA GLU A 35 20.23 -47.86 -18.71
C GLU A 35 18.74 -47.87 -19.12
N ASP A 36 17.85 -48.44 -18.30
CA ASP A 36 16.39 -48.43 -18.54
C ASP A 36 15.85 -46.99 -18.45
N VAL A 37 15.61 -46.40 -19.62
CA VAL A 37 15.12 -45.02 -19.80
C VAL A 37 13.79 -44.80 -19.08
N THR A 38 12.89 -45.78 -19.11
CA THR A 38 11.58 -45.68 -18.45
C THR A 38 11.73 -45.72 -16.93
N ALA A 39 12.58 -46.60 -16.39
CA ALA A 39 12.86 -46.64 -14.96
C ALA A 39 13.57 -45.37 -14.46
N LEU A 40 14.49 -44.80 -15.26
CA LEU A 40 15.13 -43.51 -15.00
C LEU A 40 14.11 -42.36 -14.99
N HIS A 41 13.22 -42.28 -15.98
CA HIS A 41 12.17 -41.26 -16.08
C HIS A 41 11.17 -41.37 -14.92
N CYS A 42 10.64 -42.56 -14.64
CA CYS A 42 9.78 -42.77 -13.48
C CYS A 42 10.46 -42.37 -12.16
N LYS A 43 11.78 -42.62 -12.02
CA LYS A 43 12.54 -42.20 -10.84
C LYS A 43 12.64 -40.68 -10.72
N VAL A 44 12.87 -39.97 -11.83
CA VAL A 44 12.82 -38.49 -11.88
C VAL A 44 11.43 -37.98 -11.44
N VAL A 45 10.34 -38.57 -11.95
CA VAL A 45 8.97 -38.17 -11.58
C VAL A 45 8.70 -38.40 -10.09
N CYS A 46 9.10 -39.55 -9.52
CA CYS A 46 8.96 -39.80 -8.08
C CYS A 46 9.78 -38.82 -7.23
N LEU A 47 10.99 -38.45 -7.65
CA LEU A 47 11.80 -37.43 -6.97
C LEU A 47 11.13 -36.04 -7.03
N ILE A 48 10.52 -35.67 -8.16
CA ILE A 48 9.76 -34.42 -8.32
C ILE A 48 8.54 -34.41 -7.39
N GLN A 49 7.77 -35.49 -7.34
CA GLN A 49 6.60 -35.64 -6.45
C GLN A 49 6.98 -35.57 -4.97
N GLN A 50 8.19 -35.99 -4.59
CA GLN A 50 8.74 -35.85 -3.24
C GLN A 50 9.37 -34.47 -2.94
N GLY A 51 9.40 -33.55 -3.91
CA GLY A 51 10.06 -32.25 -3.76
C GLY A 51 11.59 -32.26 -3.90
N ASN A 52 12.19 -33.39 -4.26
CA ASN A 52 13.64 -33.60 -4.37
C ASN A 52 14.23 -33.08 -5.70
N PHE A 53 13.90 -31.85 -6.08
CA PHE A 53 14.24 -31.27 -7.39
C PHE A 53 15.75 -31.23 -7.68
N LYS A 54 16.60 -31.05 -6.65
CA LYS A 54 18.07 -31.07 -6.81
C LYS A 54 18.58 -32.45 -7.23
N GLU A 55 18.04 -33.51 -6.62
CA GLU A 55 18.42 -34.89 -6.93
C GLU A 55 17.88 -35.31 -8.29
N ALA A 56 16.62 -34.95 -8.61
CA ALA A 56 16.03 -35.16 -9.92
C ALA A 56 16.87 -34.53 -11.03
N LEU A 57 17.23 -33.24 -10.90
CA LEU A 57 18.05 -32.53 -11.89
C LEU A 57 19.47 -33.11 -12.02
N HIS A 58 20.08 -33.55 -10.92
CA HIS A 58 21.37 -34.25 -10.94
C HIS A 58 21.28 -35.61 -11.66
N LEU A 59 20.20 -36.38 -11.42
CA LEU A 59 19.94 -37.64 -12.11
C LEU A 59 19.74 -37.44 -13.62
N ILE A 60 19.01 -36.39 -14.02
CA ILE A 60 18.82 -36.02 -15.44
C ILE A 60 20.17 -35.70 -16.08
N ASN A 61 20.96 -34.79 -15.50
CA ASN A 61 22.22 -34.34 -16.08
C ASN A 61 23.24 -35.49 -16.24
N ASN A 62 23.33 -36.37 -15.25
CA ASN A 62 24.24 -37.53 -15.28
C ASN A 62 23.84 -38.59 -16.33
N ASN A 63 22.57 -38.65 -16.71
CA ASN A 63 22.03 -39.60 -17.70
C ASN A 63 21.60 -38.90 -19.00
N SER A 64 22.13 -37.70 -19.29
CA SER A 64 21.74 -36.85 -20.44
C SER A 64 21.90 -37.48 -21.83
N LYS A 65 22.66 -38.57 -21.96
CA LYS A 65 22.74 -39.37 -23.19
C LYS A 65 21.55 -40.33 -23.39
N LEU A 66 20.89 -40.73 -22.30
CA LEU A 66 19.76 -41.67 -22.26
C LEU A 66 18.42 -40.92 -22.12
N LEU A 67 18.40 -39.91 -21.25
CA LEU A 67 17.29 -38.98 -21.05
C LEU A 67 17.47 -37.77 -21.99
N THR A 68 17.16 -37.97 -23.27
CA THR A 68 17.19 -36.91 -24.29
C THR A 68 16.15 -35.83 -24.03
N ALA A 69 16.32 -34.65 -24.64
CA ALA A 69 15.39 -33.53 -24.49
C ALA A 69 13.94 -33.92 -24.78
N ASP A 70 13.71 -34.68 -25.86
CA ASP A 70 12.38 -35.14 -26.28
C ASP A 70 11.66 -36.01 -25.26
N VAL A 71 12.38 -36.62 -24.31
CA VAL A 71 11.83 -37.49 -23.25
C VAL A 71 11.63 -36.75 -21.94
N ILE A 72 12.54 -35.82 -21.59
CA ILE A 72 12.68 -35.30 -20.20
C ILE A 72 12.63 -33.76 -20.09
N ALA A 73 12.39 -33.03 -21.18
CA ALA A 73 12.44 -31.56 -21.20
C ALA A 73 11.52 -30.91 -20.15
N PHE A 74 10.31 -31.43 -19.97
CA PHE A 74 9.36 -30.91 -18.99
C PHE A 74 9.89 -31.08 -17.56
N GLU A 75 10.27 -32.29 -17.16
CA GLU A 75 10.79 -32.58 -15.83
C GLU A 75 12.07 -31.79 -15.53
N LYS A 76 12.96 -31.67 -16.53
CA LYS A 76 14.19 -30.87 -16.42
C LYS A 76 13.88 -29.39 -16.20
N ALA A 77 13.06 -28.79 -17.06
CA ALA A 77 12.66 -27.39 -16.94
C ALA A 77 11.89 -27.13 -15.64
N TYR A 78 11.05 -28.06 -15.21
CA TYR A 78 10.30 -27.97 -13.96
C TYR A 78 11.24 -28.00 -12.74
N CYS A 79 12.23 -28.89 -12.73
CA CYS A 79 13.27 -28.87 -11.69
C CYS A 79 14.09 -27.57 -11.70
N GLU A 80 14.44 -27.05 -12.87
CA GLU A 80 15.14 -25.77 -13.00
C GLU A 80 14.29 -24.60 -12.47
N TYR A 81 13.01 -24.54 -12.83
CA TYR A 81 12.02 -23.57 -12.35
C TYR A 81 11.85 -23.64 -10.82
N ARG A 82 11.60 -24.83 -10.26
CA ARG A 82 11.45 -25.05 -8.81
C ARG A 82 12.73 -24.77 -8.01
N LEU A 83 13.89 -24.74 -8.67
CA LEU A 83 15.18 -24.33 -8.08
C LEU A 83 15.55 -22.87 -8.38
N ASN A 84 14.59 -22.06 -8.83
CA ASN A 84 14.74 -20.63 -9.17
C ASN A 84 15.79 -20.36 -10.27
N ARG A 85 16.05 -21.34 -11.16
CA ARG A 85 16.95 -21.22 -12.32
C ARG A 85 16.15 -20.86 -13.56
N ILE A 86 15.48 -19.71 -13.53
CA ILE A 86 14.38 -19.38 -14.45
C ILE A 86 14.86 -19.27 -15.90
N ASP A 87 16.00 -18.63 -16.17
CA ASP A 87 16.63 -18.61 -17.50
C ASP A 87 17.07 -19.99 -18.00
N GLY A 88 17.40 -20.90 -17.07
CA GLY A 88 17.71 -22.29 -17.40
C GLY A 88 16.47 -23.05 -17.85
N ALA A 89 15.38 -22.90 -17.09
CA ALA A 89 14.08 -23.48 -17.44
C ALA A 89 13.59 -22.98 -18.80
N LEU A 90 13.66 -21.66 -19.06
CA LEU A 90 13.31 -21.09 -20.37
C LEU A 90 14.11 -21.73 -21.51
N LYS A 91 15.44 -21.78 -21.39
CA LYS A 91 16.30 -22.40 -22.41
C LYS A 91 16.00 -23.87 -22.62
N THR A 92 15.68 -24.63 -21.56
CA THR A 92 15.29 -26.03 -21.67
C THR A 92 13.95 -26.20 -22.41
N ILE A 93 12.98 -25.30 -22.18
CA ILE A 93 11.68 -25.29 -22.88
C ILE A 93 11.87 -24.93 -24.36
N GLU A 94 12.61 -23.86 -24.65
CA GLU A 94 12.89 -23.39 -26.02
C GLU A 94 13.69 -24.42 -26.85
N SER A 95 14.52 -25.23 -26.19
CA SER A 95 15.30 -26.30 -26.84
C SER A 95 14.53 -27.61 -27.06
N ALA A 96 13.28 -27.73 -26.61
CA ALA A 96 12.47 -28.93 -26.80
C ALA A 96 11.92 -29.01 -28.24
N SER A 97 12.09 -30.16 -28.90
CA SER A 97 11.64 -30.36 -30.29
C SER A 97 10.12 -30.31 -30.46
N GLN A 98 9.36 -30.63 -29.40
CA GLN A 98 7.90 -30.64 -29.39
C GLN A 98 7.37 -29.77 -28.24
N GLN A 99 6.62 -28.73 -28.58
CA GLN A 99 5.98 -27.83 -27.61
C GLN A 99 4.62 -28.39 -27.15
N THR A 100 4.69 -29.38 -26.25
CA THR A 100 3.50 -29.99 -25.61
C THR A 100 2.76 -28.98 -24.72
N ASN A 101 1.46 -29.19 -24.45
CA ASN A 101 0.70 -28.31 -23.54
C ASN A 101 1.36 -28.21 -22.16
N LYS A 102 1.92 -29.30 -21.61
CA LYS A 102 2.68 -29.28 -20.34
C LYS A 102 3.88 -28.33 -20.37
N LEU A 103 4.60 -28.25 -21.48
CA LEU A 103 5.70 -27.30 -21.66
C LEU A 103 5.18 -25.87 -21.81
N LYS A 104 4.05 -25.66 -22.49
CA LYS A 104 3.38 -24.35 -22.60
C LYS A 104 2.87 -23.83 -21.24
N GLU A 105 2.26 -24.68 -20.41
CA GLU A 105 1.85 -24.30 -19.03
C GLU A 105 3.06 -23.78 -18.23
N LEU A 106 4.16 -24.55 -18.24
CA LEU A 106 5.38 -24.15 -17.56
C LEU A 106 6.02 -22.91 -18.19
N LEU A 107 5.91 -22.74 -19.52
CA LEU A 107 6.37 -21.54 -20.22
C LEU A 107 5.63 -20.29 -19.75
N GLY A 108 4.29 -20.34 -19.59
CA GLY A 108 3.51 -19.24 -19.02
C GLY A 108 4.01 -18.85 -17.63
N GLN A 109 4.22 -19.83 -16.74
CA GLN A 109 4.77 -19.61 -15.39
C GLN A 109 6.21 -19.02 -15.42
N VAL A 110 7.05 -19.50 -16.31
CA VAL A 110 8.44 -19.01 -16.51
C VAL A 110 8.44 -17.57 -17.05
N LEU A 111 7.62 -17.27 -18.06
CA LEU A 111 7.49 -15.93 -18.65
C LEU A 111 6.97 -14.91 -17.63
N TYR A 112 5.94 -15.27 -16.84
CA TYR A 112 5.44 -14.43 -15.75
C TYR A 112 6.55 -14.09 -14.75
N ARG A 113 7.37 -15.09 -14.37
CA ARG A 113 8.48 -14.92 -13.41
C ARG A 113 9.69 -14.16 -13.99
N LEU A 114 9.85 -14.12 -15.31
CA LEU A 114 10.81 -13.26 -16.01
C LEU A 114 10.29 -11.83 -16.23
N GLU A 115 9.01 -11.58 -15.91
CA GLU A 115 8.28 -10.32 -16.15
C GLU A 115 7.99 -10.06 -17.64
N ARG A 116 7.95 -11.12 -18.46
CA ARG A 116 7.54 -11.10 -19.87
C ARG A 116 6.02 -11.28 -19.96
N TYR A 117 5.29 -10.31 -19.41
CA TYR A 117 3.85 -10.45 -19.17
C TYR A 117 3.00 -10.53 -20.45
N GLU A 118 3.39 -9.83 -21.52
CA GLU A 118 2.71 -9.89 -22.83
C GLU A 118 2.85 -11.28 -23.50
N ASP A 119 4.06 -11.84 -23.49
CA ASP A 119 4.30 -13.21 -23.97
C ASP A 119 3.51 -14.23 -23.13
N CYS A 120 3.45 -14.02 -21.81
CA CYS A 120 2.68 -14.84 -20.89
C CYS A 120 1.18 -14.83 -21.19
N LEU A 121 0.60 -13.64 -21.46
CA LEU A 121 -0.79 -13.49 -21.92
C LEU A 121 -1.04 -14.25 -23.21
N ALA A 122 -0.13 -14.16 -24.19
CA ALA A 122 -0.25 -14.87 -25.46
C ALA A 122 -0.25 -16.39 -25.26
N VAL A 123 0.62 -16.92 -24.39
CA VAL A 123 0.69 -18.35 -24.06
C VAL A 123 -0.57 -18.86 -23.37
N TYR A 124 -1.07 -18.19 -22.32
CA TYR A 124 -2.31 -18.62 -21.67
C TYR A 124 -3.55 -18.48 -22.56
N ARG A 125 -3.61 -17.46 -23.41
CA ARG A 125 -4.68 -17.31 -24.41
C ARG A 125 -4.69 -18.45 -25.45
N ASP A 126 -3.53 -18.97 -25.82
CA ASP A 126 -3.42 -20.14 -26.69
C ASP A 126 -3.84 -21.43 -25.95
N LEU A 127 -3.42 -21.61 -24.69
CA LEU A 127 -3.78 -22.77 -23.88
C LEU A 127 -5.28 -22.87 -23.64
N ILE A 128 -5.93 -21.77 -23.24
CA ILE A 128 -7.39 -21.71 -22.99
C ILE A 128 -8.21 -22.03 -24.26
N ARG A 129 -7.67 -21.80 -25.45
CA ARG A 129 -8.34 -22.14 -26.71
C ARG A 129 -8.15 -23.58 -27.16
N ASN A 130 -7.08 -24.23 -26.70
CA ASN A 130 -6.58 -25.50 -27.23
C ASN A 130 -6.58 -26.65 -26.21
N SER A 131 -6.94 -26.38 -24.95
CA SER A 131 -7.15 -27.37 -23.90
C SER A 131 -8.64 -27.54 -23.62
N GLN A 132 -9.05 -28.77 -23.29
CA GLN A 132 -10.40 -29.12 -22.85
C GLN A 132 -10.23 -30.12 -21.69
N ASP A 133 -10.00 -29.58 -20.51
CA ASP A 133 -9.77 -30.31 -19.26
C ASP A 133 -10.28 -29.48 -18.08
N ASP A 134 -10.30 -30.09 -16.88
CA ASP A 134 -10.89 -29.50 -15.67
C ASP A 134 -10.09 -28.29 -15.13
N TYR A 135 -9.04 -27.82 -15.83
CA TYR A 135 -8.15 -26.73 -15.40
C TYR A 135 -8.42 -25.38 -16.09
N ASP A 136 -9.58 -25.22 -16.74
CA ASP A 136 -9.94 -23.96 -17.41
C ASP A 136 -10.01 -22.77 -16.43
N GLU A 137 -10.52 -22.97 -15.21
CA GLU A 137 -10.65 -21.92 -14.20
C GLU A 137 -9.28 -21.43 -13.68
N GLU A 138 -8.35 -22.33 -13.33
CA GLU A 138 -7.01 -21.95 -12.91
C GLU A 138 -6.23 -21.29 -14.05
N ARG A 139 -6.43 -21.73 -15.30
CA ARG A 139 -5.85 -21.07 -16.48
C ARG A 139 -6.42 -19.67 -16.70
N MET A 140 -7.71 -19.44 -16.46
CA MET A 140 -8.32 -18.10 -16.45
C MET A 140 -7.79 -17.22 -15.31
N THR A 141 -7.62 -17.76 -14.10
CA THR A 141 -7.00 -17.04 -12.97
C THR A 141 -5.55 -16.64 -13.32
N ASN A 142 -4.76 -17.55 -13.90
CA ASN A 142 -3.40 -17.24 -14.37
C ASN A 142 -3.37 -16.18 -15.49
N LEU A 143 -4.31 -16.24 -16.45
CA LEU A 143 -4.45 -15.22 -17.50
C LEU A 143 -4.79 -13.84 -16.89
N SER A 144 -5.71 -13.80 -15.91
CA SER A 144 -6.09 -12.55 -15.23
C SER A 144 -4.93 -11.95 -14.41
N ALA A 145 -4.08 -12.78 -13.81
CA ALA A 145 -2.86 -12.33 -13.12
C ALA A 145 -1.84 -11.73 -14.10
N ALA A 146 -1.63 -12.36 -15.26
CA ALA A 146 -0.76 -11.82 -16.32
C ALA A 146 -1.30 -10.50 -16.89
N TYR A 147 -2.62 -10.38 -17.05
CA TYR A 147 -3.28 -9.13 -17.46
C TYR A 147 -3.11 -8.02 -16.44
N ALA A 148 -3.32 -8.32 -15.15
CA ALA A 148 -3.08 -7.38 -14.06
C ALA A 148 -1.62 -6.91 -14.00
N ALA A 149 -0.66 -7.81 -14.26
CA ALA A 149 0.75 -7.48 -14.33
C ALA A 149 1.10 -6.58 -15.53
N VAL A 150 0.50 -6.80 -16.70
CA VAL A 150 0.60 -5.86 -17.84
C VAL A 150 0.09 -4.48 -17.45
N ALA A 151 -1.14 -4.37 -16.92
CA ALA A 151 -1.74 -3.11 -16.54
C ALA A 151 -0.99 -2.36 -15.42
N MET A 152 -0.32 -3.09 -14.52
CA MET A 152 0.45 -2.52 -13.40
C MET A 152 1.88 -2.10 -13.76
N TRP A 153 2.54 -2.79 -14.69
CA TRP A 153 3.99 -2.73 -14.86
C TRP A 153 4.46 -2.41 -16.30
N THR A 154 3.53 -2.21 -17.24
CA THR A 154 3.86 -1.90 -18.65
C THR A 154 2.97 -0.79 -19.20
N ASP A 155 3.52 0.07 -20.06
CA ASP A 155 2.77 1.08 -20.80
C ASP A 155 2.10 0.50 -22.08
N SER A 156 1.54 -0.71 -21.97
CA SER A 156 1.04 -1.47 -23.11
C SER A 156 -0.44 -1.25 -23.39
N ALA A 157 -0.78 -1.01 -24.66
CA ALA A 157 -2.15 -1.04 -25.17
C ALA A 157 -2.82 -2.42 -25.08
N ALA A 158 -2.10 -3.48 -24.68
CA ALA A 158 -2.71 -4.77 -24.38
C ALA A 158 -3.75 -4.70 -23.24
N CYS A 159 -3.70 -3.66 -22.40
CA CYS A 159 -4.69 -3.40 -21.34
C CYS A 159 -6.07 -2.91 -21.84
N ASP A 160 -6.23 -2.57 -23.12
CA ASP A 160 -7.52 -2.21 -23.72
C ASP A 160 -8.34 -3.42 -24.21
N ASN A 161 -7.76 -4.63 -24.20
CA ASN A 161 -8.46 -5.84 -24.63
C ASN A 161 -9.41 -6.34 -23.54
N ASP A 162 -10.68 -6.50 -23.88
CA ASP A 162 -11.60 -7.30 -23.07
C ASP A 162 -11.29 -8.80 -23.27
N PHE A 163 -10.90 -9.45 -22.17
CA PHE A 163 -10.66 -10.89 -22.12
C PHE A 163 -11.87 -11.68 -21.57
N GLY A 164 -12.96 -11.00 -21.19
CA GLY A 164 -14.18 -11.63 -20.68
C GLY A 164 -13.99 -12.31 -19.32
N PHE A 165 -13.14 -11.77 -18.45
CA PHE A 165 -12.87 -12.34 -17.14
C PHE A 165 -14.15 -12.43 -16.31
N ALA A 166 -14.52 -13.65 -15.92
CA ALA A 166 -15.51 -13.87 -14.88
C ALA A 166 -15.00 -13.29 -13.55
N GLU A 167 -15.94 -12.94 -12.66
CA GLU A 167 -15.64 -12.49 -11.31
C GLU A 167 -16.30 -13.44 -10.30
N GLU A 168 -15.98 -14.72 -10.46
CA GLU A 168 -16.58 -15.85 -9.75
C GLU A 168 -15.69 -16.29 -8.59
N SER A 169 -14.36 -16.33 -8.79
CA SER A 169 -13.40 -16.54 -7.70
C SER A 169 -12.93 -15.23 -7.05
N TYR A 170 -12.51 -15.30 -5.79
CA TYR A 170 -11.90 -14.15 -5.10
C TYR A 170 -10.56 -13.74 -5.71
N GLU A 171 -9.82 -14.69 -6.30
CA GLU A 171 -8.53 -14.47 -6.94
C GLU A 171 -8.70 -13.68 -8.24
N GLN A 172 -9.73 -14.02 -9.04
CA GLN A 172 -10.12 -13.26 -10.23
C GLN A 172 -10.51 -11.82 -9.85
N CYS A 173 -11.31 -11.64 -8.79
CA CYS A 173 -11.66 -10.31 -8.28
C CYS A 173 -10.42 -9.53 -7.80
N TYR A 174 -9.49 -10.18 -7.11
CA TYR A 174 -8.23 -9.58 -6.65
C TYR A 174 -7.31 -9.18 -7.82
N ASN A 175 -7.19 -10.03 -8.84
CA ASN A 175 -6.42 -9.72 -10.05
C ASN A 175 -7.05 -8.55 -10.83
N MET A 176 -8.37 -8.53 -10.96
CA MET A 176 -9.09 -7.39 -11.56
C MET A 176 -8.89 -6.10 -10.76
N ALA A 177 -8.90 -6.15 -9.42
CA ALA A 177 -8.56 -5.01 -8.59
C ALA A 177 -7.12 -4.51 -8.87
N CYS A 178 -6.15 -5.42 -8.98
CA CYS A 178 -4.78 -5.07 -9.34
C CYS A 178 -4.70 -4.41 -10.73
N ALA A 179 -5.42 -4.91 -11.73
CA ALA A 179 -5.48 -4.30 -13.06
C ALA A 179 -6.04 -2.87 -13.03
N LEU A 180 -7.14 -2.65 -12.29
CA LEU A 180 -7.74 -1.33 -12.09
C LEU A 180 -6.80 -0.36 -11.36
N LEU A 181 -5.95 -0.85 -10.45
CA LEU A 181 -4.92 -0.02 -9.81
C LEU A 181 -3.80 0.40 -10.76
N GLY A 182 -3.41 -0.47 -11.70
CA GLY A 182 -2.50 -0.12 -12.78
C GLY A 182 -3.04 1.01 -13.65
N GLN A 183 -4.33 0.94 -13.97
CA GLN A 183 -5.08 2.00 -14.67
C GLN A 183 -5.37 3.25 -13.79
N GLY A 184 -4.93 3.30 -12.54
CA GLY A 184 -5.17 4.42 -11.62
C GLY A 184 -6.60 4.56 -11.08
N LYS A 185 -7.49 3.61 -11.34
CA LYS A 185 -8.91 3.61 -10.95
C LYS A 185 -9.10 3.15 -9.50
N LEU A 186 -8.54 3.92 -8.56
CA LEU A 186 -8.43 3.56 -7.14
C LEU A 186 -9.76 3.17 -6.47
N LEU A 187 -10.88 3.83 -6.83
CA LEU A 187 -12.19 3.58 -6.21
C LEU A 187 -12.87 2.31 -6.75
N GLU A 188 -12.75 2.05 -8.06
CA GLU A 188 -13.26 0.82 -8.68
C GLU A 188 -12.46 -0.40 -8.18
N ALA A 189 -11.14 -0.26 -8.07
CA ALA A 189 -10.29 -1.29 -7.48
C ALA A 189 -10.67 -1.62 -6.03
N MET A 190 -11.05 -0.63 -5.21
CA MET A 190 -11.51 -0.86 -3.84
C MET A 190 -12.75 -1.76 -3.80
N GLN A 191 -13.74 -1.49 -4.66
CA GLN A 191 -14.96 -2.30 -4.76
C GLN A 191 -14.67 -3.75 -5.17
N LYS A 192 -13.65 -3.97 -6.02
CA LYS A 192 -13.21 -5.33 -6.39
C LYS A 192 -12.48 -6.05 -5.24
N LEU A 193 -11.71 -5.34 -4.40
CA LEU A 193 -11.12 -5.93 -3.19
C LEU A 193 -12.18 -6.25 -2.12
N GLU A 194 -13.17 -5.38 -1.92
CA GLU A 194 -14.30 -5.63 -1.02
C GLU A 194 -15.06 -6.91 -1.43
N LYS A 195 -15.35 -7.07 -2.73
CA LYS A 195 -15.94 -8.30 -3.29
C LYS A 195 -15.02 -9.52 -3.14
N ALA A 196 -13.71 -9.38 -3.40
CA ALA A 196 -12.74 -10.46 -3.22
C ALA A 196 -12.70 -10.94 -1.75
N GLN A 197 -12.73 -10.02 -0.79
CA GLN A 197 -12.77 -10.34 0.64
C GLN A 197 -14.06 -11.07 1.03
N GLU A 198 -15.22 -10.67 0.48
CA GLU A 198 -16.48 -11.37 0.71
C GLU A 198 -16.43 -12.81 0.17
N LEU A 199 -16.02 -13.00 -1.09
CA LEU A 199 -15.91 -14.33 -1.72
C LEU A 199 -14.88 -15.24 -1.01
N CYS A 200 -13.72 -14.69 -0.62
CA CYS A 200 -12.69 -15.41 0.14
C CYS A 200 -13.23 -15.90 1.49
N ARG A 201 -13.99 -15.06 2.22
CA ARG A 201 -14.65 -15.48 3.46
C ARG A 201 -15.75 -16.52 3.24
N GLN A 202 -16.55 -16.38 2.19
CA GLN A 202 -17.61 -17.34 1.86
C GLN A 202 -17.01 -18.71 1.57
N SER A 203 -16.11 -18.81 0.59
CA SER A 203 -15.46 -20.08 0.18
C SER A 203 -14.74 -20.80 1.33
N LEU A 204 -14.06 -20.06 2.23
CA LEU A 204 -13.39 -20.64 3.40
C LEU A 204 -14.35 -21.02 4.54
N SER A 205 -15.52 -20.39 4.64
CA SER A 205 -16.51 -20.68 5.69
C SER A 205 -17.33 -21.96 5.46
N GLU A 206 -17.22 -22.56 4.27
CA GLU A 206 -17.88 -23.82 3.93
C GLU A 206 -17.14 -25.04 4.53
N ASP A 207 -15.85 -24.90 4.85
CA ASP A 207 -15.04 -25.93 5.49
C ASP A 207 -15.07 -25.78 7.03
N PRO A 208 -15.60 -26.76 7.79
CA PRO A 208 -15.68 -26.70 9.25
C PRO A 208 -14.32 -26.82 9.96
N ASP A 209 -13.26 -27.25 9.29
CA ASP A 209 -11.91 -27.38 9.86
C ASP A 209 -11.09 -26.07 9.74
N VAL A 210 -11.58 -25.07 8.97
CA VAL A 210 -10.92 -23.78 8.78
C VAL A 210 -11.19 -22.82 9.95
N THR A 211 -10.13 -22.25 10.55
CA THR A 211 -10.26 -21.28 11.64
C THR A 211 -10.29 -19.84 11.14
N GLU A 212 -10.78 -18.89 11.95
CA GLU A 212 -10.70 -17.46 11.60
C GLU A 212 -9.23 -17.00 11.46
N ASP A 213 -8.26 -17.61 12.16
CA ASP A 213 -6.84 -17.28 11.97
C ASP A 213 -6.35 -17.71 10.56
N ASP A 214 -6.85 -18.84 10.02
CA ASP A 214 -6.57 -19.27 8.64
C ASP A 214 -7.21 -18.33 7.62
N ILE A 215 -8.48 -17.93 7.84
CA ILE A 215 -9.16 -16.90 7.05
C ILE A 215 -8.38 -15.57 7.07
N GLN A 216 -7.83 -15.18 8.22
CA GLN A 216 -6.98 -13.99 8.33
C GLN A 216 -5.62 -14.13 7.62
N MET A 217 -5.09 -15.34 7.44
CA MET A 217 -3.89 -15.58 6.64
C MET A 217 -4.17 -15.44 5.14
N GLU A 218 -5.26 -16.01 4.64
CA GLU A 218 -5.64 -15.91 3.22
C GLU A 218 -6.02 -14.46 2.83
N LEU A 219 -6.79 -13.77 3.69
CA LEU A 219 -7.12 -12.36 3.49
C LEU A 219 -5.91 -11.40 3.58
N ALA A 220 -4.75 -11.84 4.07
CA ALA A 220 -3.61 -10.95 4.32
C ALA A 220 -3.10 -10.26 3.05
N THR A 221 -3.18 -10.93 1.89
CA THR A 221 -2.82 -10.35 0.59
C THR A 221 -3.82 -9.26 0.17
N ILE A 222 -5.12 -9.53 0.32
CA ILE A 222 -6.21 -8.59 -0.01
C ILE A 222 -6.11 -7.34 0.88
N HIS A 223 -6.01 -7.51 2.21
CA HIS A 223 -5.85 -6.39 3.16
C HIS A 223 -4.59 -5.56 2.88
N CYS A 224 -3.48 -6.18 2.44
CA CYS A 224 -2.26 -5.43 2.10
C CYS A 224 -2.45 -4.57 0.84
N GLN A 225 -3.23 -5.06 -0.14
CA GLN A 225 -3.55 -4.30 -1.33
C GLN A 225 -4.57 -3.19 -1.06
N GLU A 226 -5.57 -3.45 -0.21
CA GLU A 226 -6.54 -2.46 0.29
C GLU A 226 -5.84 -1.31 1.03
N ALA A 227 -4.90 -1.64 1.91
CA ALA A 227 -4.05 -0.68 2.62
C ALA A 227 -3.23 0.22 1.66
N PHE A 228 -2.81 -0.32 0.51
CA PHE A 228 -2.15 0.46 -0.54
C PHE A 228 -3.10 1.45 -1.21
N ILE A 229 -4.37 1.07 -1.46
CA ILE A 229 -5.39 2.01 -1.95
C ILE A 229 -5.64 3.12 -0.92
N HIS A 230 -5.84 2.77 0.35
CA HIS A 230 -5.99 3.76 1.43
C HIS A 230 -4.80 4.73 1.48
N GLN A 231 -3.57 4.22 1.40
CA GLN A 231 -2.38 5.05 1.37
C GLN A 231 -2.34 5.99 0.15
N LYS A 232 -2.71 5.50 -1.05
CA LYS A 232 -2.81 6.32 -2.27
C LYS A 232 -3.89 7.39 -2.20
N LEU A 233 -4.98 7.15 -1.47
CA LEU A 233 -6.05 8.11 -1.17
C LEU A 233 -5.71 9.08 -0.02
N GLY A 234 -4.51 9.00 0.58
CA GLY A 234 -4.10 9.83 1.72
C GLY A 234 -4.71 9.40 3.07
N ARG A 235 -5.44 8.28 3.10
CA ARG A 235 -6.06 7.67 4.29
C ARG A 235 -5.03 6.84 5.07
N HIS A 236 -4.07 7.54 5.66
CA HIS A 236 -2.88 6.92 6.25
C HIS A 236 -3.15 6.10 7.51
N ASP A 237 -4.15 6.45 8.32
CA ASP A 237 -4.45 5.76 9.57
C ASP A 237 -5.07 4.37 9.31
N GLU A 238 -5.99 4.30 8.34
CA GLU A 238 -6.59 3.05 7.86
C GLU A 238 -5.54 2.14 7.20
N ALA A 239 -4.67 2.72 6.34
CA ALA A 239 -3.55 1.99 5.74
C ALA A 239 -2.59 1.41 6.80
N LEU A 240 -2.21 2.22 7.80
CA LEU A 240 -1.35 1.77 8.90
C LEU A 240 -2.00 0.67 9.74
N HIS A 241 -3.32 0.70 9.93
CA HIS A 241 -4.05 -0.34 10.64
C HIS A 241 -3.93 -1.70 9.92
N LEU A 242 -4.31 -1.74 8.65
CA LEU A 242 -4.30 -2.96 7.82
C LEU A 242 -2.88 -3.51 7.63
N TYR A 243 -1.89 -2.69 7.24
CA TYR A 243 -0.51 -3.16 7.13
C TYR A 243 0.03 -3.68 8.48
N SER A 244 -0.35 -3.07 9.60
CA SER A 244 0.07 -3.53 10.93
C SER A 244 -0.59 -4.85 11.32
N GLN A 245 -1.83 -5.10 10.89
CA GLN A 245 -2.51 -6.39 11.03
C GLN A 245 -1.78 -7.49 10.25
N VAL A 246 -1.46 -7.26 8.97
CA VAL A 246 -0.68 -8.18 8.13
C VAL A 246 0.70 -8.49 8.74
N VAL A 247 1.44 -7.47 9.19
CA VAL A 247 2.75 -7.69 9.84
C VAL A 247 2.62 -8.39 11.20
N LYS A 248 1.47 -8.26 11.88
CA LYS A 248 1.21 -8.91 13.19
C LYS A 248 0.80 -10.37 13.03
N SER A 249 0.04 -10.74 12.00
CA SER A 249 -0.36 -12.14 11.73
C SER A 249 0.83 -13.02 11.34
N ARG A 250 1.90 -12.42 10.79
CA ARG A 250 3.13 -13.12 10.34
C ARG A 250 2.83 -14.20 9.29
N PRO A 251 2.26 -13.85 8.14
CA PRO A 251 2.03 -14.80 7.06
C PRO A 251 3.34 -15.46 6.64
N SER A 252 3.23 -16.68 6.12
CA SER A 252 4.35 -17.48 5.64
C SER A 252 5.09 -16.83 4.45
N ASP A 253 4.40 -15.97 3.69
CA ASP A 253 5.03 -15.23 2.59
C ASP A 253 5.88 -14.05 3.07
N ILE A 254 7.19 -14.23 2.93
CA ILE A 254 8.21 -13.19 3.19
C ILE A 254 8.08 -11.99 2.24
N GLY A 255 7.52 -12.16 1.03
CA GLY A 255 7.29 -11.08 0.07
C GLY A 255 6.23 -10.10 0.59
N LEU A 256 5.05 -10.61 0.92
CA LEU A 256 3.96 -9.87 1.55
C LEU A 256 4.41 -9.14 2.83
N LEU A 257 5.16 -9.81 3.71
CA LEU A 257 5.74 -9.20 4.90
C LEU A 257 6.69 -8.03 4.57
N ALA A 258 7.56 -8.19 3.56
CA ALA A 258 8.48 -7.14 3.14
C ALA A 258 7.75 -5.92 2.57
N VAL A 259 6.69 -6.13 1.76
CA VAL A 259 5.87 -5.06 1.17
C VAL A 259 5.11 -4.29 2.25
N ALA A 260 4.36 -4.98 3.11
CA ALA A 260 3.61 -4.31 4.19
C ALA A 260 4.55 -3.55 5.15
N ALA A 261 5.70 -4.14 5.49
CA ALA A 261 6.70 -3.49 6.34
C ALA A 261 7.34 -2.25 5.69
N ASN A 262 7.62 -2.32 4.38
CA ASN A 262 8.10 -1.16 3.61
C ASN A 262 7.05 -0.04 3.58
N ASN A 263 5.80 -0.37 3.31
CA ASN A 263 4.77 0.66 3.13
C ASN A 263 4.52 1.42 4.45
N ILE A 264 4.55 0.73 5.60
CA ILE A 264 4.56 1.38 6.93
C ILE A 264 5.76 2.34 7.09
N VAL A 265 6.96 1.96 6.63
CA VAL A 265 8.14 2.86 6.65
C VAL A 265 7.90 4.12 5.81
N THR A 266 7.27 3.99 4.63
CA THR A 266 6.97 5.15 3.76
C THR A 266 5.93 6.11 4.35
N ILE A 267 4.99 5.61 5.15
CA ILE A 267 4.03 6.46 5.89
C ILE A 267 4.73 7.14 7.08
N ASN A 268 5.53 6.39 7.85
CA ASN A 268 6.25 6.90 9.02
C ASN A 268 7.28 8.00 8.67
N LYS A 269 8.01 7.89 7.56
CA LYS A 269 9.06 8.84 7.11
C LYS A 269 10.14 9.09 8.18
N ASP A 270 10.13 10.26 8.81
CA ASP A 270 11.02 10.66 9.92
C ASP A 270 10.41 10.45 11.32
N GLN A 271 9.14 10.06 11.39
CA GLN A 271 8.47 9.62 12.62
C GLN A 271 8.73 8.14 12.89
N ASN A 272 8.47 7.69 14.11
CA ASN A 272 8.53 6.27 14.52
C ASN A 272 9.84 5.54 14.13
N VAL A 273 10.96 6.28 14.05
CA VAL A 273 12.26 5.82 13.50
C VAL A 273 12.71 4.45 14.00
N PHE A 274 12.52 4.15 15.29
CA PHE A 274 12.91 2.85 15.86
C PHE A 274 12.10 1.68 15.26
N ASP A 275 10.79 1.85 15.10
CA ASP A 275 9.93 0.85 14.48
C ASP A 275 10.23 0.72 12.98
N SER A 276 10.42 1.85 12.27
CA SER A 276 10.85 1.85 10.87
C SER A 276 12.19 1.11 10.68
N LYS A 277 13.18 1.33 11.56
CA LYS A 277 14.47 0.60 11.55
C LYS A 277 14.34 -0.89 11.91
N LYS A 278 13.27 -1.31 12.59
CA LYS A 278 12.95 -2.72 12.82
C LYS A 278 12.28 -3.33 11.58
N LYS A 279 11.24 -2.68 11.06
CA LYS A 279 10.45 -3.13 9.90
C LYS A 279 11.26 -3.23 8.62
N ILE A 280 12.15 -2.27 8.35
CA ILE A 280 12.98 -2.28 7.14
C ILE A 280 13.88 -3.53 7.03
N LYS A 281 14.17 -4.23 8.14
CA LYS A 281 14.94 -5.49 8.09
C LYS A 281 14.17 -6.64 7.44
N LEU A 282 12.84 -6.57 7.36
CA LEU A 282 12.02 -7.57 6.65
C LEU A 282 12.24 -7.48 5.14
N THR A 283 12.56 -6.29 4.61
CA THR A 283 12.97 -6.08 3.21
C THR A 283 14.36 -6.63 2.86
N LEU A 284 15.03 -7.26 3.83
CA LEU A 284 16.38 -7.84 3.74
C LEU A 284 16.41 -9.33 4.09
N ALA A 285 15.24 -9.98 4.22
CA ALA A 285 15.17 -11.41 4.42
C ALA A 285 15.60 -12.15 3.13
N GLU A 286 16.36 -13.23 3.29
CA GLU A 286 16.80 -14.08 2.17
C GLU A 286 15.59 -14.67 1.43
N GLY A 287 15.57 -14.56 0.11
CA GLY A 287 14.48 -15.06 -0.73
C GLY A 287 13.42 -14.01 -1.11
N VAL A 288 13.43 -12.82 -0.50
CA VAL A 288 12.52 -11.71 -0.87
C VAL A 288 12.75 -11.28 -2.32
N GLU A 289 14.00 -11.30 -2.78
CA GLU A 289 14.40 -11.05 -4.16
C GLU A 289 13.82 -12.04 -5.18
N ASN A 290 13.33 -13.20 -4.72
CA ASN A 290 12.72 -14.24 -5.55
C ASN A 290 11.17 -14.25 -5.47
N LYS A 291 10.60 -13.26 -4.77
CA LYS A 291 9.16 -13.11 -4.50
C LYS A 291 8.56 -11.82 -5.04
N LEU A 292 9.37 -10.78 -5.22
CA LEU A 292 8.95 -9.44 -5.62
C LEU A 292 9.43 -9.10 -7.03
N THR A 293 8.70 -8.22 -7.71
CA THR A 293 9.08 -7.73 -9.05
C THR A 293 10.31 -6.83 -9.00
N LYS A 294 11.01 -6.66 -10.12
CA LYS A 294 12.17 -5.75 -10.26
C LYS A 294 11.81 -4.33 -9.83
N LEU A 295 10.63 -3.83 -10.20
CA LEU A 295 10.11 -2.51 -9.80
C LEU A 295 9.83 -2.44 -8.28
N GLN A 296 9.25 -3.48 -7.69
CA GLN A 296 9.08 -3.55 -6.22
C GLN A 296 10.44 -3.55 -5.50
N LEU A 297 11.41 -4.35 -5.95
CA LEU A 297 12.76 -4.41 -5.38
C LEU A 297 13.53 -3.08 -5.52
N GLN A 298 13.33 -2.38 -6.64
CA GLN A 298 13.85 -1.04 -6.85
C GLN A 298 13.23 -0.04 -5.85
N ALA A 299 11.90 -0.06 -5.68
CA ALA A 299 11.22 0.77 -4.69
C ALA A 299 11.67 0.48 -3.25
N LEU A 300 11.84 -0.79 -2.86
CA LEU A 300 12.43 -1.16 -1.56
C LEU A 300 13.83 -0.55 -1.37
N SER A 301 14.66 -0.61 -2.41
CA SER A 301 16.04 -0.11 -2.40
C SER A 301 16.10 1.42 -2.26
N PHE A 302 15.20 2.15 -2.95
CA PHE A 302 15.04 3.60 -2.79
C PHE A 302 14.52 3.98 -1.40
N ASN A 303 13.47 3.31 -0.90
CA ASN A 303 12.90 3.58 0.42
C ASN A 303 13.90 3.34 1.56
N ARG A 304 14.81 2.36 1.42
CA ARG A 304 15.92 2.16 2.34
C ARG A 304 16.91 3.32 2.36
N ALA A 305 17.28 3.86 1.20
CA ALA A 305 18.15 5.04 1.11
C ALA A 305 17.47 6.29 1.70
N LEU A 306 16.19 6.50 1.40
CA LEU A 306 15.36 7.55 2.01
C LEU A 306 15.28 7.40 3.53
N LEU A 307 15.10 6.18 4.07
CA LEU A 307 15.12 5.96 5.52
C LEU A 307 16.50 6.29 6.12
N CYS A 308 17.61 5.96 5.46
CA CYS A 308 18.94 6.39 5.90
C CYS A 308 19.06 7.93 5.95
N MET A 309 18.55 8.64 4.94
CA MET A 309 18.47 10.11 4.94
C MET A 309 17.60 10.64 6.09
N HIS A 310 16.35 10.16 6.23
CA HIS A 310 15.43 10.62 7.28
C HIS A 310 16.01 10.41 8.68
N THR A 311 16.71 9.30 8.90
CA THR A 311 17.33 8.93 10.17
C THR A 311 18.76 9.47 10.37
N SER A 312 19.18 10.41 9.52
CA SER A 312 20.48 11.12 9.58
C SER A 312 21.71 10.20 9.52
N GLN A 313 21.59 9.05 8.86
CA GLN A 313 22.70 8.12 8.58
C GLN A 313 23.38 8.50 7.26
N VAL A 314 24.04 9.67 7.25
CA VAL A 314 24.55 10.37 6.05
C VAL A 314 25.46 9.48 5.17
N GLU A 315 26.52 8.92 5.76
CA GLU A 315 27.50 8.07 5.04
C GLU A 315 26.83 6.83 4.43
N GLN A 316 25.89 6.22 5.17
CA GLN A 316 25.15 5.06 4.69
C GLN A 316 24.19 5.44 3.56
N CYS A 317 23.51 6.58 3.66
CA CYS A 317 22.67 7.13 2.58
C CYS A 317 23.50 7.35 1.31
N GLN A 318 24.62 8.06 1.41
CA GLN A 318 25.51 8.33 0.27
C GLN A 318 26.05 7.02 -0.35
N LYS A 319 26.50 6.06 0.47
CA LYS A 319 26.95 4.74 -0.01
C LYS A 319 25.83 3.97 -0.73
N MET A 320 24.61 4.01 -0.19
CA MET A 320 23.46 3.40 -0.86
C MET A 320 23.16 4.09 -2.20
N VAL A 321 23.10 5.43 -2.23
CA VAL A 321 22.84 6.19 -3.45
C VAL A 321 23.90 5.93 -4.54
N LEU A 322 25.18 5.79 -4.20
CA LEU A 322 26.21 5.39 -5.16
C LEU A 322 25.95 3.98 -5.72
N SER A 323 25.55 3.03 -4.88
CA SER A 323 25.13 1.69 -5.35
C SER A 323 23.89 1.74 -6.24
N LEU A 324 22.92 2.62 -5.94
CA LEU A 324 21.71 2.81 -6.72
C LEU A 324 22.02 3.42 -8.10
N LYS A 325 22.91 4.42 -8.18
CA LYS A 325 23.39 4.99 -9.45
C LYS A 325 24.10 3.95 -10.32
N ASN A 326 24.88 3.04 -9.73
CA ASN A 326 25.53 1.97 -10.48
C ASN A 326 24.55 0.88 -10.99
N GLN A 327 23.42 0.69 -10.31
CA GLN A 327 22.39 -0.29 -10.68
C GLN A 327 21.37 0.28 -11.67
N TRP A 328 21.04 1.56 -11.53
CA TRP A 328 20.05 2.28 -12.32
C TRP A 328 20.60 3.68 -12.67
N PRO A 329 21.54 3.77 -13.62
CA PRO A 329 22.22 5.02 -13.95
C PRO A 329 21.25 6.10 -14.42
N ASP A 330 20.31 5.77 -15.30
CA ASP A 330 19.38 6.73 -15.91
C ASP A 330 18.20 7.14 -14.99
N HIS A 331 18.09 6.56 -13.80
CA HIS A 331 16.94 6.81 -12.93
C HIS A 331 17.10 8.13 -12.15
N PRO A 332 16.09 9.03 -12.13
CA PRO A 332 16.23 10.37 -11.54
C PRO A 332 16.22 10.38 -10.00
N LEU A 333 15.66 9.36 -9.35
CA LEU A 333 15.52 9.38 -7.88
C LEU A 333 16.85 9.30 -7.09
N PRO A 334 17.84 8.45 -7.43
CA PRO A 334 19.16 8.48 -6.77
C PRO A 334 19.85 9.85 -6.72
N PRO A 335 20.01 10.65 -7.81
CA PRO A 335 20.58 11.99 -7.71
C PRO A 335 19.67 12.96 -6.91
N LEU A 336 18.34 12.83 -6.98
CA LEU A 336 17.42 13.62 -6.13
C LEU A 336 17.59 13.32 -4.63
N ILE A 337 17.78 12.05 -4.23
CA ILE A 337 18.09 11.67 -2.84
C ILE A 337 19.44 12.27 -2.39
N LEU A 338 20.45 12.28 -3.27
CA LEU A 338 21.74 12.91 -2.98
C LEU A 338 21.61 14.43 -2.78
N ALA A 339 20.86 15.10 -3.65
CA ALA A 339 20.59 16.53 -3.56
C ALA A 339 19.83 16.86 -2.26
N ALA A 340 18.77 16.12 -1.91
CA ALA A 340 18.04 16.28 -0.66
C ALA A 340 18.93 16.06 0.58
N GLN A 341 19.85 15.10 0.53
CA GLN A 341 20.84 14.86 1.58
C GLN A 341 21.82 16.05 1.70
N TYR A 342 22.33 16.60 0.60
CA TYR A 342 23.17 17.81 0.62
C TYR A 342 22.42 19.06 1.11
N VAL A 343 21.14 19.23 0.79
CA VAL A 343 20.30 20.31 1.35
C VAL A 343 20.17 20.18 2.87
N ARG A 344 19.95 18.97 3.41
CA ARG A 344 19.94 18.71 4.86
C ARG A 344 21.29 19.04 5.53
N GLU A 345 22.39 18.88 4.80
CA GLU A 345 23.75 19.26 5.23
C GLU A 345 24.08 20.75 5.02
N LYS A 346 23.13 21.56 4.50
CA LYS A 346 23.31 22.98 4.13
C LYS A 346 24.36 23.22 3.03
N LYS A 347 24.47 22.28 2.09
CA LYS A 347 25.40 22.31 0.94
C LYS A 347 24.61 22.45 -0.37
N GLN A 348 23.83 23.53 -0.50
CA GLN A 348 22.88 23.71 -1.61
C GLN A 348 23.57 23.78 -2.98
N GLU A 349 24.77 24.37 -3.05
CA GLU A 349 25.58 24.47 -4.27
C GLU A 349 25.98 23.08 -4.78
N LYS A 350 26.34 22.17 -3.85
CA LYS A 350 26.64 20.77 -4.18
C LYS A 350 25.40 19.97 -4.58
N ALA A 351 24.24 20.34 -4.05
CA ALA A 351 22.96 19.75 -4.47
C ALA A 351 22.65 20.12 -5.92
N ILE A 352 22.77 21.41 -6.27
CA ILE A 352 22.58 21.89 -7.64
C ILE A 352 23.59 21.25 -8.58
N GLN A 353 24.90 21.30 -8.26
CA GLN A 353 25.95 20.70 -9.08
C GLN A 353 25.70 19.21 -9.34
N ALA A 354 25.35 18.42 -8.31
CA ALA A 354 25.11 16.99 -8.48
C ALA A 354 23.86 16.63 -9.31
N LEU A 355 22.95 17.59 -9.51
CA LEU A 355 21.79 17.48 -10.41
C LEU A 355 22.13 17.99 -11.82
N GLU A 356 22.86 19.09 -11.95
CA GLU A 356 23.34 19.61 -13.24
C GLU A 356 24.32 18.63 -13.91
N ASP A 357 25.27 18.06 -13.15
CA ASP A 357 26.17 16.99 -13.61
C ASP A 357 25.40 15.78 -14.16
N PHE A 358 24.22 15.48 -13.60
CA PHE A 358 23.37 14.37 -14.05
C PHE A 358 22.65 14.71 -15.37
N CYS A 359 21.99 15.87 -15.45
CA CYS A 359 21.39 16.32 -16.71
C CYS A 359 22.42 16.39 -17.85
N ASN A 360 23.64 16.87 -17.56
CA ASN A 360 24.74 16.95 -18.54
C ASN A 360 25.23 15.57 -19.02
N GLN A 361 25.04 14.50 -18.23
CA GLN A 361 25.44 13.13 -18.60
C GLN A 361 24.39 12.41 -19.44
N HIS A 362 23.10 12.65 -19.18
CA HIS A 362 22.00 11.99 -19.88
C HIS A 362 21.47 12.77 -21.08
N GLY A 363 21.83 14.06 -21.23
CA GLY A 363 21.53 14.89 -22.41
C GLY A 363 20.09 15.38 -22.51
N ASP A 364 19.13 14.57 -22.07
CA ASP A 364 17.71 14.88 -22.06
C ASP A 364 17.28 15.76 -20.87
N SER A 365 16.30 16.63 -21.11
CA SER A 365 15.58 17.37 -20.06
C SER A 365 14.77 16.40 -19.22
N ILE A 366 15.13 16.29 -17.93
CA ILE A 366 14.41 15.50 -16.92
C ILE A 366 13.65 16.48 -16.01
N PRO A 367 12.33 16.65 -16.21
CA PRO A 367 11.57 17.75 -15.60
C PRO A 367 11.63 17.75 -14.07
N GLU A 368 11.56 16.58 -13.42
CA GLU A 368 11.63 16.43 -11.96
C GLU A 368 12.93 17.01 -11.39
N ILE A 369 14.03 16.85 -12.12
CA ILE A 369 15.34 17.37 -11.74
C ILE A 369 15.44 18.86 -12.05
N GLU A 370 14.97 19.32 -13.22
CA GLU A 370 14.99 20.75 -13.56
C GLU A 370 14.11 21.60 -12.64
N PHE A 371 12.91 21.13 -12.29
CA PHE A 371 12.07 21.76 -11.26
C PHE A 371 12.75 21.77 -9.89
N THR A 372 13.47 20.70 -9.53
CA THR A 372 14.24 20.66 -8.28
C THR A 372 15.38 21.69 -8.29
N ILE A 373 16.14 21.82 -9.39
CA ILE A 373 17.19 22.83 -9.54
C ILE A 373 16.59 24.25 -9.46
N ALA A 374 15.48 24.53 -10.16
CA ALA A 374 14.80 25.81 -10.08
C ALA A 374 14.34 26.13 -8.65
N GLN A 375 13.76 25.16 -7.94
CA GLN A 375 13.35 25.30 -6.55
C GLN A 375 14.55 25.56 -5.60
N LEU A 376 15.71 24.96 -5.86
CA LEU A 376 16.94 25.24 -5.10
C LEU A 376 17.46 26.66 -5.35
N TYR A 377 17.46 27.14 -6.61
CA TYR A 377 17.79 28.52 -6.92
C TYR A 377 16.84 29.51 -6.23
N LEU A 378 15.53 29.24 -6.19
CA LEU A 378 14.55 30.04 -5.44
C LEU A 378 14.85 30.04 -3.94
N CYS A 379 15.19 28.89 -3.34
CA CYS A 379 15.57 28.80 -1.93
C CYS A 379 16.88 29.54 -1.59
N GLN A 380 17.75 29.79 -2.58
CA GLN A 380 18.96 30.62 -2.44
C GLN A 380 18.69 32.11 -2.74
N GLY A 381 17.50 32.49 -3.22
CA GLY A 381 17.20 33.85 -3.67
C GLY A 381 17.78 34.21 -5.06
N HIS A 382 18.21 33.21 -5.84
CA HIS A 382 18.72 33.38 -7.21
C HIS A 382 17.57 33.38 -8.23
N PHE A 383 16.68 34.38 -8.14
CA PHE A 383 15.45 34.47 -8.94
C PHE A 383 15.69 34.40 -10.46
N ALA A 384 16.60 35.22 -11.01
CA ALA A 384 16.99 35.17 -12.42
C ALA A 384 17.38 33.75 -12.90
N LYS A 385 18.24 33.02 -12.16
CA LYS A 385 18.63 31.64 -12.50
C LYS A 385 17.46 30.66 -12.43
N ALA A 386 16.54 30.84 -11.47
CA ALA A 386 15.33 30.06 -11.40
C ALA A 386 14.40 30.33 -12.60
N CYS A 387 14.27 31.59 -13.02
CA CYS A 387 13.54 31.98 -14.23
C CYS A 387 14.15 31.36 -15.50
N GLU A 388 15.47 31.42 -15.66
CA GLU A 388 16.18 30.76 -16.76
C GLU A 388 15.93 29.24 -16.77
N LYS A 389 16.09 28.57 -15.62
CA LYS A 389 15.86 27.13 -15.49
C LYS A 389 14.40 26.73 -15.72
N LEU A 390 13.43 27.53 -15.31
CA LEU A 390 12.01 27.30 -15.61
C LEU A 390 11.69 27.52 -17.10
N LYS A 391 12.39 28.45 -17.77
CA LYS A 391 12.24 28.70 -19.21
C LYS A 391 12.88 27.61 -20.08
N SER A 392 13.85 26.83 -19.58
CA SER A 392 14.47 25.71 -20.32
C SER A 392 13.62 24.44 -20.39
N ILE A 393 12.59 24.31 -19.54
CA ILE A 393 11.71 23.13 -19.48
C ILE A 393 10.68 23.18 -20.61
N GLU A 394 11.11 22.96 -21.86
CA GLU A 394 10.31 23.19 -23.08
C GLU A 394 8.94 22.50 -23.03
N LYS A 395 8.90 21.23 -22.59
CA LYS A 395 7.68 20.41 -22.46
C LYS A 395 6.56 21.06 -21.64
N PHE A 396 6.91 21.90 -20.68
CA PHE A 396 5.96 22.53 -19.75
C PHE A 396 5.92 24.06 -19.87
N ARG A 397 6.65 24.66 -20.83
CA ARG A 397 6.88 26.10 -20.97
C ARG A 397 5.61 26.96 -20.88
N PHE A 398 4.52 26.50 -21.48
CA PHE A 398 3.23 27.21 -21.51
C PHE A 398 2.17 26.59 -20.59
N CYS A 399 2.53 25.64 -19.72
CA CYS A 399 1.61 25.16 -18.69
C CYS A 399 1.30 26.30 -17.69
N PRO A 400 0.03 26.51 -17.29
CA PRO A 400 -0.34 27.66 -16.45
C PRO A 400 0.41 27.77 -15.13
N GLY A 401 0.92 26.65 -14.59
CA GLY A 401 1.79 26.65 -13.41
C GLY A 401 3.15 27.34 -13.64
N ILE A 402 3.84 27.02 -14.74
CA ILE A 402 5.12 27.68 -15.09
C ILE A 402 4.89 29.14 -15.45
N VAL A 403 3.87 29.43 -16.27
CA VAL A 403 3.49 30.79 -16.65
C VAL A 403 3.22 31.64 -15.40
N SER A 404 2.40 31.14 -14.47
CA SER A 404 2.10 31.84 -13.21
C SER A 404 3.34 32.02 -12.33
N ALA A 405 4.24 31.03 -12.27
CA ALA A 405 5.47 31.14 -11.49
C ALA A 405 6.40 32.21 -12.08
N LEU A 406 6.66 32.16 -13.38
CA LEU A 406 7.51 33.13 -14.08
C LEU A 406 6.95 34.55 -13.99
N VAL A 407 5.65 34.75 -14.21
CA VAL A 407 4.97 36.05 -14.05
C VAL A 407 5.16 36.58 -12.63
N THR A 408 4.98 35.72 -11.62
CA THR A 408 5.16 36.12 -10.20
C THR A 408 6.60 36.53 -9.90
N LEU A 409 7.58 35.78 -10.43
CA LEU A 409 9.00 36.06 -10.24
C LEU A 409 9.43 37.36 -10.92
N HIS A 410 9.05 37.58 -12.19
CA HIS A 410 9.35 38.82 -12.90
C HIS A 410 8.62 40.03 -12.29
N THR A 411 7.39 39.86 -11.78
CA THR A 411 6.70 40.91 -11.02
C THR A 411 7.43 41.27 -9.72
N HIS A 412 8.02 40.27 -9.03
CA HIS A 412 8.83 40.49 -7.82
C HIS A 412 10.17 41.19 -8.14
N GLU A 413 10.75 40.96 -9.31
CA GLU A 413 11.92 41.70 -9.82
C GLU A 413 11.55 43.07 -10.45
N GLU A 414 10.29 43.52 -10.35
CA GLU A 414 9.74 44.73 -10.98
C GLU A 414 9.80 44.74 -12.54
N ASN A 415 10.14 43.60 -13.16
CA ASN A 415 10.22 43.36 -14.59
C ASN A 415 8.83 43.10 -15.21
N ILE A 416 7.95 44.10 -15.13
CA ILE A 416 6.54 44.00 -15.58
C ILE A 416 6.42 43.69 -17.08
N ASP A 417 7.34 44.19 -17.91
CA ASP A 417 7.33 43.98 -19.36
C ASP A 417 7.52 42.50 -19.72
N GLU A 418 8.55 41.87 -19.17
CA GLU A 418 8.83 40.43 -19.34
C GLU A 418 7.68 39.56 -18.81
N ALA A 419 7.05 39.95 -17.70
CA ALA A 419 5.86 39.27 -17.17
C ALA A 419 4.66 39.34 -18.15
N ILE A 420 4.47 40.48 -18.82
CA ILE A 420 3.46 40.65 -19.88
C ILE A 420 3.80 39.79 -21.10
N ASP A 421 5.06 39.74 -21.52
CA ASP A 421 5.50 38.97 -22.68
C ASP A 421 5.37 37.46 -22.47
N ILE A 422 5.60 36.97 -21.24
CA ILE A 422 5.33 35.57 -20.86
C ILE A 422 3.83 35.25 -20.97
N LEU A 423 2.95 36.15 -20.51
CA LEU A 423 1.50 35.98 -20.64
C LEU A 423 1.04 36.01 -22.10
N ASN A 424 1.53 36.97 -22.89
CA ASN A 424 1.23 37.09 -24.31
C ASN A 424 1.69 35.84 -25.08
N GLY A 425 2.92 35.38 -24.85
CA GLY A 425 3.48 34.19 -25.49
C GLY A 425 2.71 32.91 -25.16
N ALA A 426 2.22 32.77 -23.92
CA ALA A 426 1.33 31.68 -23.56
C ALA A 426 -0.03 31.78 -24.27
N ILE A 427 -0.66 32.96 -24.28
CA ILE A 427 -1.93 33.19 -24.98
C ILE A 427 -1.79 32.85 -26.47
N ASP A 428 -0.75 33.34 -27.15
CA ASP A 428 -0.49 33.08 -28.57
C ASP A 428 -0.21 31.60 -28.85
N TRP A 429 0.39 30.87 -27.92
CA TRP A 429 0.56 29.42 -28.03
C TRP A 429 -0.80 28.70 -27.97
N TYR A 430 -1.61 28.95 -26.94
CA TYR A 430 -2.95 28.33 -26.84
C TYR A 430 -3.87 28.75 -27.98
N LYS A 431 -3.81 30.01 -28.43
CA LYS A 431 -4.59 30.50 -29.59
C LYS A 431 -4.30 29.73 -30.88
N LYS A 432 -3.10 29.16 -31.02
CA LYS A 432 -2.69 28.36 -32.19
C LYS A 432 -3.00 26.86 -32.05
N HIS A 433 -2.89 26.30 -30.84
CA HIS A 433 -3.02 24.85 -30.62
C HIS A 433 -4.40 24.44 -30.06
N GLU A 434 -4.98 25.25 -29.18
CA GLU A 434 -6.24 24.99 -28.47
C GLU A 434 -7.11 26.27 -28.37
N PRO A 435 -7.53 26.86 -29.50
CA PRO A 435 -8.34 28.08 -29.49
C PRO A 435 -9.64 27.89 -28.71
N HIS A 436 -10.03 28.91 -27.95
CA HIS A 436 -11.21 28.92 -27.09
C HIS A 436 -11.24 27.87 -25.96
N SER A 437 -10.14 27.18 -25.67
CA SER A 437 -10.06 26.29 -24.50
C SER A 437 -10.29 27.06 -23.18
N THR A 438 -10.74 26.36 -22.15
CA THR A 438 -10.96 26.96 -20.82
C THR A 438 -9.69 27.60 -20.26
N VAL A 439 -8.52 27.02 -20.58
CA VAL A 439 -7.20 27.53 -20.21
C VAL A 439 -6.85 28.80 -21.01
N HIS A 440 -7.04 28.78 -22.33
CA HIS A 440 -6.83 29.96 -23.19
C HIS A 440 -7.64 31.16 -22.70
N LEU A 441 -8.95 30.99 -22.51
CA LEU A 441 -9.85 32.05 -22.03
C LEU A 441 -9.51 32.53 -20.62
N ARG A 442 -8.99 31.64 -19.75
CA ARG A 442 -8.54 32.05 -18.41
C ARG A 442 -7.25 32.87 -18.47
N LEU A 443 -6.27 32.45 -19.28
CA LEU A 443 -5.01 33.19 -19.47
C LEU A 443 -5.26 34.59 -20.01
N MET A 444 -6.14 34.75 -21.00
CA MET A 444 -6.53 36.08 -21.51
C MET A 444 -7.15 36.98 -20.42
N ARG A 445 -8.07 36.45 -19.59
CA ARG A 445 -8.68 37.24 -18.50
C ARG A 445 -7.67 37.65 -17.43
N GLU A 446 -6.77 36.75 -17.05
CA GLU A 446 -5.72 37.05 -16.06
C GLU A 446 -4.69 38.03 -16.64
N ALA A 447 -4.31 37.92 -17.92
CA ALA A 447 -3.42 38.86 -18.57
C ALA A 447 -4.00 40.27 -18.66
N ALA A 448 -5.28 40.40 -19.02
CA ALA A 448 -5.99 41.67 -19.00
C ALA A 448 -6.02 42.28 -17.59
N GLN A 449 -6.33 41.50 -16.56
CA GLN A 449 -6.33 41.97 -15.17
C GLN A 449 -4.93 42.37 -14.69
N PHE A 450 -3.90 41.62 -15.05
CA PHE A 450 -2.50 41.94 -14.75
C PHE A 450 -2.10 43.27 -15.40
N LYS A 451 -2.35 43.42 -16.71
CA LYS A 451 -2.12 44.66 -17.46
C LYS A 451 -2.86 45.85 -16.82
N LEU A 452 -4.12 45.70 -16.40
CA LEU A 452 -4.86 46.76 -15.69
C LEU A 452 -4.21 47.15 -14.36
N ARG A 453 -3.82 46.18 -13.52
CA ARG A 453 -3.17 46.43 -12.21
C ARG A 453 -1.85 47.19 -12.34
N HIS A 454 -1.12 46.96 -13.43
CA HIS A 454 0.16 47.62 -13.73
C HIS A 454 0.04 48.79 -14.73
N GLY A 455 -1.15 49.38 -14.89
CA GLY A 455 -1.35 50.62 -15.67
C GLY A 455 -1.33 50.48 -17.20
N ARG A 456 -1.26 49.26 -17.73
CA ARG A 456 -1.19 48.94 -19.17
C ARG A 456 -2.59 48.85 -19.79
N GLN A 457 -3.34 49.93 -19.64
CA GLN A 457 -4.78 50.00 -19.94
C GLN A 457 -5.09 49.69 -21.42
N LYS A 458 -4.29 50.21 -22.36
CA LYS A 458 -4.47 49.98 -23.81
C LYS A 458 -4.34 48.51 -24.19
N ASP A 459 -3.34 47.84 -23.61
CA ASP A 459 -3.05 46.42 -23.87
C ASP A 459 -4.15 45.54 -23.27
N ALA A 460 -4.62 45.88 -22.07
CA ALA A 460 -5.75 45.20 -21.44
C ALA A 460 -7.08 45.38 -22.21
N VAL A 461 -7.33 46.56 -22.80
CA VAL A 461 -8.51 46.79 -23.65
C VAL A 461 -8.50 45.85 -24.87
N ASN A 462 -7.34 45.63 -25.51
CA ASN A 462 -7.23 44.71 -26.65
C ASN A 462 -7.57 43.26 -26.25
N ASP A 463 -7.01 42.77 -25.13
CA ASP A 463 -7.31 41.43 -24.61
C ASP A 463 -8.82 41.27 -24.28
N LEU A 464 -9.41 42.28 -23.61
CA LEU A 464 -10.82 42.28 -23.21
C LEU A 464 -11.77 42.42 -24.40
N GLU A 465 -11.41 43.16 -25.45
CA GLU A 465 -12.16 43.17 -26.71
C GLU A 465 -12.14 41.81 -27.39
N GLN A 466 -10.99 41.13 -27.42
CA GLN A 466 -10.89 39.79 -28.01
C GLN A 466 -11.71 38.76 -27.22
N LEU A 467 -11.75 38.87 -25.88
CA LEU A 467 -12.64 38.07 -25.03
C LEU A 467 -14.12 38.37 -25.29
N TRP A 468 -14.50 39.64 -25.35
CA TRP A 468 -15.90 40.05 -25.60
C TRP A 468 -16.41 39.64 -26.97
N ARG A 469 -15.57 39.65 -28.01
CA ARG A 469 -15.92 39.14 -29.35
C ARG A 469 -16.14 37.62 -29.38
N GLN A 470 -15.57 36.88 -28.42
CA GLN A 470 -15.72 35.42 -28.31
C GLN A 470 -16.93 35.03 -27.47
N ASP A 471 -17.21 35.77 -26.40
CA ASP A 471 -18.40 35.58 -25.57
C ASP A 471 -19.10 36.93 -25.26
N PRO A 472 -20.02 37.38 -26.14
CA PRO A 472 -20.84 38.57 -25.92
C PRO A 472 -21.94 38.39 -24.86
N LEU A 473 -21.95 37.29 -24.10
CA LEU A 473 -22.89 37.05 -22.99
C LEU A 473 -22.20 37.12 -21.62
N ASP A 474 -20.86 37.12 -21.55
CA ASP A 474 -20.11 37.26 -20.31
C ASP A 474 -20.12 38.71 -19.80
N VAL A 475 -21.16 39.05 -19.04
CA VAL A 475 -21.36 40.35 -18.37
C VAL A 475 -20.16 40.77 -17.52
N LYS A 476 -19.35 39.83 -17.00
CA LYS A 476 -18.15 40.17 -16.21
C LYS A 476 -17.03 40.69 -17.11
N ASN A 477 -16.81 40.07 -18.26
CA ASN A 477 -15.83 40.57 -19.24
C ASN A 477 -16.29 41.93 -19.80
N LEU A 478 -17.58 42.11 -20.06
CA LEU A 478 -18.13 43.41 -20.47
C LEU A 478 -17.90 44.51 -19.41
N ALA A 479 -18.17 44.23 -18.13
CA ALA A 479 -17.94 45.18 -17.05
C ALA A 479 -16.44 45.53 -16.90
N GLN A 480 -15.54 44.55 -17.04
CA GLN A 480 -14.09 44.78 -17.04
C GLN A 480 -13.65 45.59 -18.27
N LEU A 481 -14.21 45.33 -19.46
CA LEU A 481 -13.95 46.06 -20.69
C LEU A 481 -14.40 47.52 -20.60
N ILE A 482 -15.61 47.78 -20.07
CA ILE A 482 -16.12 49.14 -19.83
C ILE A 482 -15.24 49.88 -18.82
N SER A 483 -14.83 49.22 -17.73
CA SER A 483 -13.91 49.78 -16.74
C SER A 483 -12.56 50.14 -17.36
N ALA A 484 -11.97 49.25 -18.16
CA ALA A 484 -10.74 49.50 -18.89
C ALA A 484 -10.89 50.67 -19.88
N TYR A 485 -11.97 50.66 -20.68
CA TYR A 485 -12.26 51.74 -21.62
C TYR A 485 -12.52 53.08 -20.95
N SER A 486 -13.12 53.14 -19.76
CA SER A 486 -13.34 54.40 -19.04
C SER A 486 -12.06 55.21 -18.78
N GLN A 487 -10.90 54.53 -18.76
CA GLN A 487 -9.58 55.13 -18.53
C GLN A 487 -8.86 55.48 -19.84
N VAL A 488 -9.34 55.02 -20.99
CA VAL A 488 -8.69 55.16 -22.32
C VAL A 488 -9.56 55.93 -23.32
N ASP A 489 -10.84 55.58 -23.43
CA ASP A 489 -11.86 56.19 -24.29
C ASP A 489 -13.25 56.11 -23.62
N ALA A 490 -13.64 57.22 -22.98
CA ALA A 490 -14.92 57.34 -22.30
C ALA A 490 -16.15 57.28 -23.24
N ARG A 491 -15.99 57.50 -24.56
CA ARG A 491 -17.11 57.40 -25.52
C ARG A 491 -17.44 55.93 -25.78
N LYS A 492 -16.43 55.13 -26.11
CA LYS A 492 -16.58 53.67 -26.25
C LYS A 492 -17.06 53.00 -24.96
N ALA A 493 -16.58 53.44 -23.80
CA ALA A 493 -17.10 52.96 -22.50
C ALA A 493 -18.62 53.17 -22.38
N LYS A 494 -19.13 54.34 -22.82
CA LYS A 494 -20.55 54.67 -22.80
C LYS A 494 -21.35 53.87 -23.84
N GLU A 495 -20.81 53.65 -25.04
CA GLU A 495 -21.41 52.78 -26.06
C GLU A 495 -21.55 51.35 -25.53
N LEU A 496 -20.46 50.76 -25.02
CA LEU A 496 -20.46 49.40 -24.47
C LEU A 496 -21.38 49.23 -23.25
N SER A 497 -21.57 50.28 -22.44
CA SER A 497 -22.49 50.24 -21.30
C SER A 497 -23.96 49.98 -21.66
N GLN A 498 -24.35 50.21 -22.92
CA GLN A 498 -25.70 49.89 -23.41
C GLN A 498 -25.97 48.39 -23.55
N HIS A 499 -24.91 47.56 -23.58
CA HIS A 499 -25.01 46.10 -23.62
C HIS A 499 -25.08 45.46 -22.23
N LEU A 500 -24.95 46.24 -21.14
CA LEU A 500 -25.17 45.72 -19.79
C LEU A 500 -26.66 45.39 -19.59
N PRO A 501 -27.01 44.34 -18.83
CA PRO A 501 -28.39 44.07 -18.45
C PRO A 501 -29.02 45.30 -17.76
N ALA A 502 -30.28 45.60 -18.09
CA ALA A 502 -31.03 46.65 -17.42
C ALA A 502 -31.06 46.40 -15.90
N VAL A 503 -30.93 47.47 -15.11
CA VAL A 503 -30.85 47.38 -13.64
C VAL A 503 -32.04 46.60 -13.08
N ASP A 504 -33.25 46.83 -13.62
CA ASP A 504 -34.50 46.16 -13.25
C ASP A 504 -34.48 44.63 -13.48
N ALA A 505 -33.69 44.13 -14.44
CA ALA A 505 -33.52 42.71 -14.72
C ALA A 505 -32.48 42.03 -13.81
N THR A 506 -31.60 42.82 -13.19
CA THR A 506 -30.61 42.36 -12.19
C THR A 506 -30.99 42.69 -10.75
N ALA A 507 -32.07 43.45 -10.56
CA ALA A 507 -32.68 43.73 -9.28
C ALA A 507 -33.34 42.48 -8.69
N LEU A 508 -32.52 41.60 -8.11
CA LEU A 508 -32.89 40.96 -6.85
C LEU A 508 -33.49 42.05 -5.95
N HIS A 509 -34.61 41.74 -5.30
CA HIS A 509 -35.49 42.68 -4.60
C HIS A 509 -34.79 43.36 -3.39
N VAL A 510 -33.85 44.27 -3.66
CA VAL A 510 -33.06 45.02 -2.67
C VAL A 510 -33.86 46.26 -2.30
N ASP A 511 -34.47 46.18 -1.13
CA ASP A 511 -35.17 47.28 -0.47
C ASP A 511 -34.17 48.41 -0.14
N VAL A 512 -34.24 49.48 -0.93
CA VAL A 512 -33.37 50.67 -0.82
C VAL A 512 -33.68 51.44 0.47
N ASP A 513 -34.96 51.57 0.84
CA ASP A 513 -35.38 52.23 2.08
C ASP A 513 -34.84 51.49 3.33
N ALA A 514 -34.75 50.16 3.27
CA ALA A 514 -34.13 49.35 4.33
C ALA A 514 -32.60 49.49 4.41
N LEU A 515 -31.91 49.87 3.33
CA LEU A 515 -30.47 50.19 3.34
C LEU A 515 -30.20 51.61 3.82
N GLU A 516 -30.99 52.59 3.36
CA GLU A 516 -30.79 54.02 3.62
C GLU A 516 -31.32 54.47 4.99
N SER A 517 -32.24 53.71 5.61
CA SER A 517 -32.63 53.91 7.00
C SER A 517 -31.38 53.96 7.90
N PRO A 518 -31.23 54.95 8.81
CA PRO A 518 -30.05 55.08 9.69
C PRO A 518 -29.86 53.88 10.64
N HIS A 519 -30.85 52.98 10.69
CA HIS A 519 -30.74 51.68 11.33
C HIS A 519 -29.78 50.72 10.61
N GLY A 520 -29.57 50.83 9.29
CA GLY A 520 -28.77 49.90 8.46
C GLY A 520 -27.34 49.71 8.95
N LEU A 521 -26.59 50.79 9.19
CA LEU A 521 -25.22 50.75 9.74
C LEU A 521 -25.15 50.13 11.15
N ALA A 522 -26.19 50.31 11.96
CA ALA A 522 -26.30 49.66 13.27
C ALA A 522 -26.77 48.20 13.18
N PHE A 523 -27.60 47.87 12.17
CA PHE A 523 -28.16 46.55 11.97
C PHE A 523 -27.22 45.61 11.24
N VAL A 524 -26.32 46.03 10.34
CA VAL A 524 -25.38 45.08 9.71
C VAL A 524 -24.44 44.46 10.76
N ARG A 525 -23.87 45.26 11.68
CA ARG A 525 -23.12 44.72 12.82
C ARG A 525 -24.01 43.91 13.77
N ARG A 526 -25.23 44.36 14.09
CA ARG A 526 -26.14 43.61 14.99
C ARG A 526 -26.81 42.39 14.36
N LYS A 527 -26.89 42.28 13.03
CA LYS A 527 -27.47 41.16 12.26
C LYS A 527 -26.40 40.16 11.88
N ALA A 528 -25.17 40.55 11.61
CA ALA A 528 -24.03 39.62 11.62
C ALA A 528 -23.84 38.99 13.01
N VAL A 529 -23.90 39.80 14.08
CA VAL A 529 -23.85 39.28 15.46
C VAL A 529 -25.11 38.48 15.82
N ARG A 530 -26.33 38.92 15.44
CA ARG A 530 -27.55 38.12 15.67
C ARG A 530 -27.61 36.86 14.82
N GLN A 531 -27.11 36.83 13.59
CA GLN A 531 -27.08 35.62 12.76
C GLN A 531 -25.99 34.66 13.20
N ALA A 532 -24.84 35.15 13.70
CA ALA A 532 -23.90 34.30 14.43
C ALA A 532 -24.52 33.72 15.72
N ILE A 533 -25.31 34.51 16.44
CA ILE A 533 -26.03 34.07 17.66
C ILE A 533 -27.23 33.16 17.33
N THR A 534 -27.96 33.36 16.23
CA THR A 534 -29.10 32.51 15.84
C THR A 534 -28.67 31.25 15.11
N ALA A 535 -27.60 31.28 14.29
CA ALA A 535 -26.98 30.06 13.79
C ALA A 535 -26.47 29.21 14.96
N ALA A 536 -25.73 29.81 15.91
CA ALA A 536 -25.32 29.11 17.13
C ALA A 536 -26.52 28.63 17.98
N ALA A 537 -27.64 29.36 18.01
CA ALA A 537 -28.86 28.96 18.71
C ALA A 537 -29.72 27.94 17.94
N GLU A 538 -29.55 27.78 16.63
CA GLU A 538 -30.22 26.78 15.80
C GLU A 538 -29.46 25.45 15.85
N THR A 539 -28.12 25.48 15.82
CA THR A 539 -27.28 24.32 16.19
C THR A 539 -27.55 23.86 17.63
N GLN A 540 -28.01 24.76 18.52
CA GLN A 540 -28.47 24.40 19.87
C GLN A 540 -29.96 24.07 20.00
N LYS A 541 -30.81 24.33 18.99
CA LYS A 541 -32.26 24.05 19.04
C LYS A 541 -32.66 22.75 18.35
N GLN A 542 -31.87 22.23 17.41
CA GLN A 542 -31.99 20.81 17.03
C GLN A 542 -31.47 19.86 18.12
N HIS A 543 -30.70 20.35 19.09
CA HIS A 543 -30.12 19.52 20.15
C HIS A 543 -30.89 19.52 21.49
N VAL A 544 -31.98 20.30 21.63
CA VAL A 544 -32.82 20.31 22.85
C VAL A 544 -34.32 20.37 22.52
N LYS A 545 -34.80 19.33 21.80
CA LYS A 545 -36.17 18.84 21.96
C LYS A 545 -36.22 17.39 22.47
N GLU A 546 -35.18 16.97 23.18
CA GLU A 546 -35.27 15.95 24.22
C GLU A 546 -34.83 16.54 25.57
N GLN A 547 -35.50 16.10 26.63
CA GLN A 547 -35.13 16.27 28.04
C GLN A 547 -35.22 17.69 28.66
N ARG A 548 -36.46 18.13 28.84
CA ARG A 548 -37.00 18.19 30.22
C ARG A 548 -37.71 16.84 30.45
N GLN A 549 -37.61 16.16 31.59
CA GLN A 549 -37.48 16.65 32.97
C GLN A 549 -36.35 15.96 33.79
N GLY A 550 -35.91 16.62 34.88
CA GLY A 550 -35.01 16.08 35.91
C GLY A 550 -33.51 16.37 35.66
N ASP A 551 -32.71 16.88 36.61
CA ASP A 551 -33.04 17.34 37.97
C ASP A 551 -32.01 18.37 38.54
N LEU A 552 -32.27 18.85 39.76
CA LEU A 552 -31.81 20.11 40.37
C LEU A 552 -30.30 20.29 40.69
N LYS A 553 -29.80 21.50 40.36
CA LYS A 553 -28.77 22.37 41.01
C LYS A 553 -27.71 21.73 41.95
N LYS A 554 -26.42 21.88 41.60
CA LYS A 554 -25.26 21.64 42.52
C LYS A 554 -24.44 22.92 42.81
N LYS A 555 -23.96 23.07 44.07
CA LYS A 555 -23.05 24.14 44.53
C LYS A 555 -21.57 23.67 44.60
N LYS A 556 -20.64 24.63 44.55
CA LYS A 556 -19.15 24.48 44.54
C LYS A 556 -18.58 23.66 45.72
N LYS A 557 -17.55 22.82 45.48
CA LYS A 557 -16.40 22.53 46.40
C LYS A 557 -15.12 22.14 45.62
N LYS A 558 -13.99 21.97 46.35
CA LYS A 558 -12.57 22.15 45.93
C LYS A 558 -11.90 20.93 45.24
N LYS A 559 -10.69 21.16 44.68
CA LYS A 559 -9.78 20.17 44.05
C LYS A 559 -9.37 19.03 45.01
N GLY A 560 -9.26 17.80 44.48
CA GLY A 560 -8.68 16.62 45.16
C GLY A 560 -7.26 16.28 44.66
N LYS A 561 -6.48 15.55 45.47
CA LYS A 561 -5.08 15.14 45.20
C LYS A 561 -4.99 13.73 44.60
N LEU A 562 -3.82 13.44 44.01
CA LEU A 562 -3.32 12.10 43.67
C LEU A 562 -3.33 11.17 44.91
N PRO A 563 -3.67 9.87 44.79
CA PRO A 563 -3.49 8.91 45.87
C PRO A 563 -2.00 8.74 46.22
N LYS A 564 -1.70 8.69 47.52
CA LYS A 564 -0.47 8.10 48.05
C LYS A 564 -0.83 6.78 48.74
N ASN A 565 0.19 5.95 48.87
CA ASN A 565 0.21 4.57 49.35
C ASN A 565 -0.20 3.55 48.28
N CYS A 566 0.66 2.65 47.76
CA CYS A 566 2.02 2.24 48.14
C CYS A 566 2.19 1.84 49.61
N GLU A 567 2.19 0.53 49.87
CA GLU A 567 2.16 -0.08 51.21
C GLU A 567 0.79 0.19 51.89
N GLU A 568 -0.11 -0.78 52.03
CA GLU A 568 0.06 -2.23 52.09
C GLU A 568 -1.22 -2.96 51.62
N LEU A 569 -1.08 -3.87 50.66
CA LEU A 569 -2.03 -4.97 50.44
C LEU A 569 -1.26 -6.16 49.84
N THR A 570 -0.49 -6.76 50.74
CA THR A 570 -0.16 -8.18 50.71
C THR A 570 -1.46 -8.97 50.56
N GLU A 571 -1.46 -10.01 49.71
CA GLU A 571 -2.58 -10.93 49.40
C GLU A 571 -3.75 -10.37 48.55
N GLY A 572 -3.99 -11.03 47.41
CA GLY A 572 -5.17 -10.83 46.55
C GLY A 572 -4.91 -10.03 45.26
N GLY A 573 -4.54 -10.72 44.18
CA GLY A 573 -4.51 -10.14 42.83
C GLY A 573 -5.92 -9.82 42.28
N PRO A 574 -6.03 -9.16 41.11
CA PRO A 574 -7.32 -8.87 40.49
C PRO A 574 -8.13 -10.14 40.22
N ASP A 575 -9.46 -10.05 40.39
CA ASP A 575 -10.45 -11.13 40.30
C ASP A 575 -10.14 -12.21 39.23
N PRO A 576 -9.82 -13.46 39.65
CA PRO A 576 -9.51 -14.56 38.73
C PRO A 576 -10.63 -14.92 37.76
N GLU A 577 -11.90 -14.62 38.07
CA GLU A 577 -13.05 -14.93 37.22
C GLU A 577 -13.41 -13.79 36.25
N ARG A 578 -12.57 -12.74 36.19
CA ARG A 578 -12.81 -11.55 35.36
C ARG A 578 -12.85 -11.84 33.84
N TRP A 579 -12.25 -12.94 33.39
CA TRP A 579 -12.27 -13.38 31.98
C TRP A 579 -13.48 -14.25 31.63
N LEU A 580 -14.25 -14.74 32.60
CA LEU A 580 -15.45 -15.54 32.35
C LEU A 580 -16.67 -14.66 32.04
N PRO A 581 -17.61 -15.11 31.18
CA PRO A 581 -18.92 -14.50 31.02
C PRO A 581 -19.64 -14.27 32.35
N MET A 582 -20.33 -13.14 32.51
CA MET A 582 -20.89 -12.70 33.79
C MET A 582 -21.83 -13.73 34.46
N ARG A 583 -22.44 -14.64 33.68
CA ARG A 583 -23.37 -15.67 34.18
C ARG A 583 -22.68 -16.89 34.79
N GLU A 584 -21.39 -17.09 34.48
CA GLU A 584 -20.58 -18.26 34.86
C GLU A 584 -19.67 -17.97 36.05
N ARG A 585 -19.66 -16.73 36.54
CA ARG A 585 -18.89 -16.32 37.72
C ARG A 585 -19.55 -16.84 39.00
N SER A 586 -18.74 -17.31 39.94
CA SER A 586 -19.14 -17.89 41.23
C SER A 586 -20.08 -16.98 42.06
N TYR A 587 -19.98 -15.66 41.88
CA TYR A 587 -20.81 -14.66 42.56
C TYR A 587 -22.10 -14.28 41.80
N TYR A 588 -22.36 -14.83 40.62
CA TYR A 588 -23.57 -14.54 39.84
C TYR A 588 -24.82 -15.22 40.44
N ARG A 589 -25.75 -14.42 40.96
CA ARG A 589 -27.08 -14.88 41.40
C ARG A 589 -28.17 -14.40 40.44
N GLY A 590 -28.66 -15.31 39.61
CA GLY A 590 -29.78 -15.06 38.68
C GLY A 590 -31.09 -14.67 39.39
N ARG A 591 -31.95 -13.90 38.70
CA ARG A 591 -33.26 -13.46 39.23
C ARG A 591 -34.21 -14.64 39.44
N LYS A 592 -34.69 -14.82 40.68
CA LYS A 592 -35.81 -15.73 41.00
C LYS A 592 -37.09 -15.30 40.28
N LYS A 593 -37.68 -16.20 39.47
CA LYS A 593 -39.10 -16.13 39.09
C LYS A 593 -39.96 -16.50 40.30
N SER A 594 -40.87 -15.63 40.71
CA SER A 594 -41.92 -15.95 41.68
C SER A 594 -43.01 -16.83 41.04
N LYS A 595 -43.77 -17.55 41.88
CA LYS A 595 -44.78 -18.55 41.49
C LYS A 595 -46.05 -18.28 42.30
N LYS A 596 -47.23 -18.58 41.72
CA LYS A 596 -48.65 -18.38 42.20
C LYS A 596 -49.32 -17.07 41.70
N LYS A 597 -50.61 -17.06 41.31
CA LYS A 597 -51.62 -18.15 41.14
C LYS A 597 -52.90 -17.67 40.38
N ASP A 598 -53.51 -18.55 39.59
CA ASP A 598 -54.87 -18.59 38.97
C ASP A 598 -55.36 -17.40 38.08
N GLY A 599 -56.20 -17.61 37.04
CA GLY A 599 -56.68 -18.86 36.43
C GLY A 599 -57.78 -18.70 35.33
N ALA A 600 -58.15 -19.83 34.71
CA ALA A 600 -59.33 -20.11 33.86
C ALA A 600 -59.42 -19.66 32.36
N VAL A 601 -60.10 -20.51 31.57
CA VAL A 601 -60.53 -20.42 30.14
C VAL A 601 -59.43 -20.55 29.07
N GLY A 602 -59.48 -21.43 28.05
CA GLY A 602 -60.37 -22.57 27.75
C GLY A 602 -60.29 -23.08 26.28
N ARG A 603 -60.34 -24.42 26.05
CA ARG A 603 -60.27 -25.15 24.73
C ARG A 603 -58.88 -25.09 24.05
N GLY A 604 -58.27 -26.11 23.42
CA GLY A 604 -58.69 -27.36 22.74
C GLY A 604 -58.15 -27.31 21.28
N THR A 605 -57.60 -28.33 20.59
CA THR A 605 -57.55 -29.81 20.75
C THR A 605 -56.46 -30.47 19.87
N GLN A 606 -55.92 -31.64 20.29
CA GLN A 606 -55.32 -32.76 19.48
C GLN A 606 -54.06 -32.50 18.62
N GLY A 607 -53.00 -33.33 18.59
CA GLY A 607 -52.56 -34.55 19.33
C GLY A 607 -51.04 -34.78 19.04
N ALA A 608 -50.16 -35.27 19.92
CA ALA A 608 -50.06 -36.61 20.56
C ALA A 608 -49.84 -37.73 19.50
N THR A 609 -48.82 -38.61 19.53
CA THR A 609 -47.96 -39.21 20.61
C THR A 609 -46.54 -39.51 20.05
N ALA A 610 -45.40 -39.47 20.76
CA ALA A 610 -44.93 -40.18 21.98
C ALA A 610 -44.80 -41.71 21.80
N GLY A 611 -43.75 -42.44 22.23
CA GLY A 611 -42.49 -42.13 22.96
C GLY A 611 -41.55 -43.37 22.88
N ALA A 612 -40.61 -43.69 23.80
CA ALA A 612 -40.10 -43.04 25.01
C ALA A 612 -38.81 -43.74 25.52
N MET A 613 -37.98 -43.01 26.31
CA MET A 613 -37.15 -43.51 27.45
C MET A 613 -35.95 -44.48 27.18
N ALA A 614 -34.89 -44.54 28.02
CA ALA A 614 -34.63 -43.90 29.32
C ALA A 614 -33.14 -43.55 29.57
N GLU A 615 -32.91 -42.85 30.68
CA GLU A 615 -31.64 -42.42 31.29
C GLU A 615 -30.66 -43.56 31.66
N LEU A 616 -29.37 -43.24 31.82
CA LEU A 616 -28.66 -43.42 33.11
C LEU A 616 -27.28 -42.72 33.13
N ASP A 617 -26.99 -42.01 34.24
CA ASP A 617 -25.70 -41.41 34.60
C ASP A 617 -25.03 -42.26 35.71
N ALA A 618 -23.71 -42.34 35.72
CA ALA A 618 -22.95 -43.06 36.74
C ALA A 618 -21.59 -42.40 37.03
N SER A 619 -21.50 -41.76 38.20
CA SER A 619 -20.24 -41.23 38.72
C SER A 619 -20.07 -41.49 40.23
N LYS A 620 -18.98 -42.17 40.63
CA LYS A 620 -18.31 -42.00 41.95
C LYS A 620 -16.98 -42.74 42.08
N ARG A 621 -16.15 -42.23 43.00
CA ARG A 621 -14.76 -42.64 43.31
C ARG A 621 -14.71 -43.51 44.58
N LEU A 622 -13.61 -44.24 44.84
CA LEU A 622 -12.65 -43.99 45.94
C LEU A 622 -11.62 -45.12 46.20
N ALA A 623 -10.35 -44.68 46.37
CA ALA A 623 -9.24 -45.13 47.25
C ALA A 623 -8.93 -46.62 47.63
N SER A 624 -7.60 -46.88 47.67
CA SER A 624 -6.80 -48.06 48.09
C SER A 624 -6.52 -48.12 49.62
N PRO A 625 -5.54 -48.89 50.20
CA PRO A 625 -4.64 -49.98 49.71
C PRO A 625 -4.88 -51.27 50.59
N PRO A 626 -3.93 -52.08 51.16
CA PRO A 626 -2.48 -52.35 50.95
C PRO A 626 -2.02 -53.84 50.99
N ALA A 627 -0.68 -54.04 51.05
CA ALA A 627 0.13 -55.18 51.57
C ALA A 627 0.88 -56.10 50.56
N SER A 628 2.17 -56.35 50.88
CA SER A 628 3.18 -57.05 50.05
C SER A 628 3.65 -58.37 50.70
N PRO A 629 4.58 -59.15 50.10
CA PRO A 629 6.02 -58.96 50.44
C PRO A 629 7.02 -59.14 49.27
N GLN A 630 8.31 -58.92 49.56
CA GLN A 630 9.49 -58.91 48.66
C GLN A 630 10.55 -59.94 49.15
N PRO A 631 11.68 -60.21 48.44
CA PRO A 631 12.93 -59.52 48.81
C PRO A 631 14.01 -59.33 47.70
N GLY A 632 15.05 -58.53 47.99
CA GLY A 632 16.33 -58.46 47.23
C GLY A 632 16.56 -57.15 46.45
N ALA A 633 16.97 -56.02 47.05
CA ALA A 633 18.31 -55.66 47.59
C ALA A 633 19.33 -55.27 46.48
N ALA A 634 20.08 -54.15 46.55
CA ALA A 634 20.22 -53.15 47.60
C ALA A 634 20.63 -51.72 47.11
N SER A 635 20.21 -50.71 47.90
CA SER A 635 20.94 -49.49 48.36
C SER A 635 21.64 -48.53 47.37
N SER A 636 21.61 -47.20 47.51
CA SER A 636 21.00 -46.26 48.50
C SER A 636 21.03 -44.84 47.90
N ALA A 637 19.94 -44.07 47.81
CA ALA A 637 19.41 -43.10 48.82
C ALA A 637 20.38 -41.95 49.18
N SER A 638 19.98 -40.66 49.32
CA SER A 638 18.68 -39.98 49.12
C SER A 638 18.81 -38.43 49.15
N GLU A 639 17.84 -37.71 48.58
CA GLU A 639 17.54 -36.26 48.72
C GLU A 639 17.18 -35.85 50.20
N PRO A 640 17.02 -34.56 50.65
CA PRO A 640 16.40 -33.42 49.94
C PRO A 640 16.81 -31.93 50.28
N VAL A 641 16.01 -31.02 49.68
CA VAL A 641 15.90 -29.53 49.63
C VAL A 641 15.59 -28.85 51.00
N PRO A 642 15.65 -27.49 51.27
CA PRO A 642 16.26 -26.28 50.62
C PRO A 642 17.36 -25.65 51.57
N PRO A 643 17.51 -24.32 51.91
CA PRO A 643 17.17 -23.00 51.29
C PRO A 643 18.25 -21.86 51.35
N ARG A 644 17.90 -20.69 50.77
CA ARG A 644 18.21 -19.28 51.21
C ARG A 644 19.62 -18.64 51.00
N GLN A 645 19.64 -17.67 50.07
CA GLN A 645 20.42 -16.39 50.05
C GLN A 645 21.97 -16.38 49.92
N GLN A 646 22.45 -15.21 49.44
CA GLN A 646 23.83 -14.65 49.50
C GLN A 646 24.93 -15.16 48.53
N LYS A 647 25.13 -14.35 47.48
CA LYS A 647 26.43 -13.96 46.87
C LYS A 647 27.44 -13.44 47.93
N PRO A 648 28.71 -13.12 47.59
CA PRO A 648 29.62 -13.67 46.56
C PRO A 648 31.10 -13.80 47.02
N THR A 649 31.93 -14.51 46.26
CA THR A 649 33.39 -14.23 46.11
C THR A 649 33.86 -14.73 44.73
N ALA A 650 34.98 -14.31 44.13
CA ALA A 650 35.69 -13.04 44.05
C ALA A 650 37.02 -13.36 43.32
N ALA A 651 37.05 -13.19 42.01
CA ALA A 651 38.25 -12.90 41.21
C ALA A 651 37.75 -12.13 39.98
N ALA A 652 37.87 -10.80 39.90
CA ALA A 652 39.09 -10.01 39.68
C ALA A 652 39.65 -10.23 38.27
N ALA A 653 40.05 -9.22 37.49
CA ALA A 653 39.89 -7.76 37.50
C ALA A 653 40.22 -7.28 36.05
N ALA A 654 40.20 -6.03 35.59
CA ALA A 654 39.87 -4.70 36.13
C ALA A 654 39.33 -3.88 34.91
N ALA A 655 38.35 -2.98 35.04
CA ALA A 655 38.52 -1.56 35.43
C ALA A 655 39.30 -0.71 34.38
N THR A 656 38.93 0.53 34.05
CA THR A 656 37.74 1.35 34.40
C THR A 656 37.63 2.53 33.43
N ALA A 657 36.42 3.06 33.25
CA ALA A 657 36.21 4.45 32.85
C ALA A 657 35.53 5.21 34.01
N SER A 658 35.86 6.49 34.21
CA SER A 658 35.17 7.36 35.17
C SER A 658 34.89 8.74 34.57
N LYS A 659 33.90 9.45 35.13
CA LYS A 659 33.31 10.67 34.55
C LYS A 659 32.99 11.68 35.65
N LYS A 660 33.32 12.96 35.43
CA LYS A 660 32.69 14.18 36.02
C LYS A 660 32.97 14.41 37.54
N LYS A 661 32.96 15.63 38.10
CA LYS A 661 32.78 17.00 37.56
C LYS A 661 33.29 18.12 38.52
N ALA A 662 33.83 19.19 37.92
CA ALA A 662 33.54 20.63 38.14
C ALA A 662 34.14 21.49 39.30
N LYS A 663 34.53 22.72 38.85
CA LYS A 663 34.92 23.99 39.54
C LYS A 663 36.44 24.16 39.78
N LYS A 664 37.09 25.31 39.52
CA LYS A 664 36.61 26.72 39.36
C LYS A 664 37.64 27.63 38.63
N LYS A 665 37.17 28.68 37.93
CA LYS A 665 37.80 30.02 37.61
C LYS A 665 39.07 30.18 36.69
N LYS A 666 38.85 31.01 35.65
CA LYS A 666 39.63 32.17 35.10
C LYS A 666 41.09 32.02 34.57
N GLY A 667 41.30 32.51 33.33
CA GLY A 667 42.58 32.93 32.71
C GLY A 667 42.63 32.59 31.21
N LYS A 668 42.25 33.45 30.25
CA LYS A 668 42.96 34.57 29.56
C LYS A 668 44.14 34.16 28.66
N SER A 669 44.00 34.42 27.33
CA SER A 669 45.06 34.59 26.29
C SER A 669 46.04 33.42 26.05
N ASN A 670 46.73 33.24 24.91
CA ASN A 670 46.75 33.87 23.57
C ASN A 670 47.43 32.87 22.59
N TRP A 671 47.43 33.19 21.29
CA TRP A 671 48.08 32.48 20.17
C TRP A 671 47.31 31.25 19.65
#